data_AF-A0AB37SVL6-F1
#
_entry.id   AF-A0AB37SVL6-F1
#
_cell.length_a   1.000
_cell.length_b   1.000
_cell.length_c   1.000
_cell.angle_alpha   90.00
_cell.angle_beta   90.00
_cell.angle_gamma   90.00
#
_symmetry.space_group_name_H-M   'P 1'
#
loop_
_entity.id
_entity.type
_entity.pdbx_description
1 polymer ?
#
loop_
_entity_poly.entity_id
_entity_poly.type
_entity_poly.pdbx_seq_one_letter_code
_entity_poly.pdbx_strand_id
1 'polypeptide(L)'
;MRRRYLAAVAFAVSVGVVAALLTGTAAAANDPGAAKANSRWLATKLKPDGTLENPNGGALPDHGLMLDVLFALYASGDGAKAEPIMKFLDDEGHATDYFTWDGLVPGAGYDKVVVGGSLAKTLVAAEVSGRDPRNVDGYDLVAETHAAIMRKGPDKGRISDYSKDPDLAGAVNNDANSFGQALGVVGLAAAGENDRIAIDRLLAQQCSEGYFRLVFEYIPTKETGDHVTPDGRKVSTCDEGKPLDLSPTDGDATGLALSALLAARKAGATGLDAPIAKTVSWLKANQASGGGWGGGVSTEAPNTNSTGMIVQALADAGGAEAAVDKGVRYLKSAQANAADSGTKLAGELGAIAYNPASYEAARASGISGVDTWIRAGAQASLGLSQVGFYALAKGEAQPPTSGGPAPTTTTITKSVTPPPRPKRAGTPRASTVVRPPATIATPDTATPAARLGAYLANRLTDGDHVEVTEDGRTYVDYDATADVVLALRALDQQPDSVARASQFLVKPEAVQAYAHGAPYEQGDASYAGPLAKLVLVAEFAKADVAGRLRADLVKLRGAGGEFTDTGSFADADETVERHAWAVLATAADPGPAVELLLSRQCADGTFPKHLDTVECGSGDLAATAAAVTALAARPHTDAAPSTRRPDGWSERRVSAFVSAVGALGVRPTGEGVVTGEGGEPDVALSAAVAAARQTAGLDASGTARSLGALVQADGGLAKGSAGETDFPTSLAAAQGVAGRSWLTAADSPLSPAIRLPLTEANPSGAPVLAAEQSGSPPSWLIWGLAGLAVLLLLTVIALVFVLRRFTKKKGATP
;
A
#
# COMPACT_ATOMS: atom_id res chain seq x y z
N MET A 1 -22.75 67.04 33.92
CA MET A 1 -23.13 66.63 32.56
C MET A 1 -22.03 67.03 31.58
N ARG A 2 -21.61 66.13 30.69
CA ARG A 2 -20.77 66.35 29.49
C ARG A 2 -19.34 66.91 29.70
N ARG A 3 -18.32 66.09 29.46
CA ARG A 3 -16.96 66.49 29.02
C ARG A 3 -16.90 66.19 27.51
N ARG A 4 -16.92 67.21 26.64
CA ARG A 4 -15.82 68.04 26.09
C ARG A 4 -14.89 67.28 25.15
N TYR A 5 -15.08 67.61 23.87
CA TYR A 5 -14.33 67.29 22.65
C TYR A 5 -13.11 68.20 22.51
N LEU A 6 -12.01 67.64 21.97
CA LEU A 6 -11.19 68.20 20.88
C LEU A 6 -10.04 67.22 20.57
N ALA A 7 -10.03 66.66 19.36
CA ALA A 7 -8.83 66.47 18.55
C ALA A 7 -9.24 65.90 17.17
N ALA A 8 -9.04 66.73 16.15
CA ALA A 8 -9.17 66.38 14.75
C ALA A 8 -7.86 65.78 14.21
N VAL A 9 -7.91 65.33 12.96
CA VAL A 9 -6.83 64.87 12.05
C VAL A 9 -6.73 63.34 11.90
N ALA A 10 -7.55 62.81 10.98
CA ALA A 10 -7.20 61.72 10.05
C ALA A 10 -8.45 61.38 9.21
N PHE A 11 -8.77 62.18 8.19
CA PHE A 11 -9.85 61.87 7.25
C PHE A 11 -9.42 62.24 5.82
N ALA A 12 -8.43 61.52 5.28
CA ALA A 12 -8.02 61.66 3.88
C ALA A 12 -7.28 60.44 3.28
N VAL A 13 -7.39 59.23 3.87
CA VAL A 13 -6.83 57.99 3.26
C VAL A 13 -7.87 56.84 3.24
N SER A 14 -9.14 57.13 3.51
CA SER A 14 -10.17 56.09 3.68
C SER A 14 -11.01 55.80 2.42
N VAL A 15 -10.61 56.31 1.25
CA VAL A 15 -11.34 56.06 -0.03
C VAL A 15 -10.53 55.19 -1.01
N GLY A 16 -9.22 55.03 -0.80
CA GLY A 16 -8.37 54.19 -1.66
C GLY A 16 -8.25 52.72 -1.25
N VAL A 17 -8.57 52.37 0.00
CA VAL A 17 -8.37 51.00 0.54
C VAL A 17 -9.66 50.17 0.59
N VAL A 18 -10.84 50.80 0.45
CA VAL A 18 -12.13 50.07 0.44
C VAL A 18 -12.53 49.59 -0.97
N ALA A 19 -11.89 50.12 -2.03
CA ALA A 19 -12.13 49.66 -3.41
C ALA A 19 -11.27 48.45 -3.84
N ALA A 20 -10.31 48.00 -3.02
CA ALA A 20 -9.45 46.85 -3.30
C ALA A 20 -9.85 45.56 -2.55
N LEU A 21 -10.95 45.58 -1.79
CA LEU A 21 -11.46 44.41 -1.03
C LEU A 21 -12.82 43.90 -1.55
N LEU A 22 -13.23 44.33 -2.75
CA LEU A 22 -14.42 43.85 -3.45
C LEU A 22 -14.09 43.23 -4.82
N THR A 23 -12.86 42.79 -5.05
CA THR A 23 -12.66 41.69 -6.00
C THR A 23 -13.21 40.46 -5.33
N GLY A 24 -14.48 40.16 -5.62
CA GLY A 24 -15.07 38.88 -5.26
C GLY A 24 -14.06 37.79 -5.60
N THR A 25 -13.74 36.96 -4.62
CA THR A 25 -13.09 35.68 -4.88
C THR A 25 -14.03 34.97 -5.84
N ALA A 26 -13.72 35.02 -7.13
CA ALA A 26 -14.31 34.10 -8.08
C ALA A 26 -14.04 32.73 -7.47
N ALA A 27 -15.12 32.04 -7.08
CA ALA A 27 -15.04 30.64 -6.74
C ALA A 27 -14.22 29.97 -7.84
N ALA A 28 -13.29 29.09 -7.48
CA ALA A 28 -12.68 28.27 -8.50
C ALA A 28 -13.74 27.28 -8.95
N ALA A 29 -14.60 27.76 -9.86
CA ALA A 29 -15.46 26.95 -10.70
C ALA A 29 -14.63 25.81 -11.28
N ASN A 30 -15.32 24.72 -11.66
CA ASN A 30 -14.71 23.64 -12.42
C ASN A 30 -13.64 24.14 -13.40
N ASP A 31 -12.57 23.37 -13.59
CA ASP A 31 -11.53 23.68 -14.55
C ASP A 31 -11.51 22.65 -15.70
N PRO A 32 -12.50 22.71 -16.61
CA PRO A 32 -12.52 21.85 -17.79
C PRO A 32 -11.25 21.94 -18.64
N GLY A 33 -10.56 23.09 -18.62
CA GLY A 33 -9.30 23.26 -19.34
C GLY A 33 -8.19 22.38 -18.76
N ALA A 34 -8.03 22.41 -17.44
CA ALA A 34 -7.11 21.54 -16.70
C ALA A 34 -7.47 20.05 -16.86
N ALA A 35 -8.74 19.69 -16.72
CA ALA A 35 -9.20 18.31 -16.91
C ALA A 35 -8.93 17.82 -18.34
N LYS A 36 -9.20 18.65 -19.35
CA LYS A 36 -8.97 18.33 -20.75
C LYS A 36 -7.49 18.21 -21.09
N ALA A 37 -6.63 19.04 -20.50
CA ALA A 37 -5.18 18.88 -20.63
C ALA A 37 -4.73 17.52 -20.09
N ASN A 38 -5.22 17.11 -18.91
CA ASN A 38 -4.92 15.81 -18.35
C ASN A 38 -5.44 14.65 -19.22
N SER A 39 -6.68 14.73 -19.68
CA SER A 39 -7.28 13.71 -20.55
C SER A 39 -6.51 13.52 -21.86
N ARG A 40 -6.01 14.60 -22.46
CA ARG A 40 -5.13 14.52 -23.63
C ARG A 40 -3.82 13.80 -23.31
N TRP A 41 -3.25 14.07 -22.14
CA TRP A 41 -2.05 13.38 -21.67
C TRP A 41 -2.30 11.89 -21.43
N LEU A 42 -3.38 11.53 -20.70
CA LEU A 42 -3.78 10.14 -20.45
C LEU A 42 -3.98 9.36 -21.76
N ALA A 43 -4.62 9.98 -22.75
CA ALA A 43 -4.82 9.35 -24.06
C ALA A 43 -3.50 9.01 -24.79
N THR A 44 -2.39 9.70 -24.48
CA THR A 44 -1.07 9.33 -25.03
C THR A 44 -0.45 8.11 -24.38
N LYS A 45 -0.99 7.65 -23.24
CA LYS A 45 -0.47 6.49 -22.50
C LYS A 45 -1.17 5.19 -22.89
N LEU A 46 -2.32 5.27 -23.55
CA LEU A 46 -3.01 4.12 -24.12
C LEU A 46 -2.22 3.56 -25.31
N LYS A 47 -2.15 2.23 -25.40
CA LYS A 47 -1.73 1.54 -26.63
C LYS A 47 -2.75 1.76 -27.75
N PRO A 48 -2.41 1.49 -29.03
CA PRO A 48 -3.34 1.69 -30.15
C PRO A 48 -4.68 0.93 -30.04
N ASP A 49 -4.69 -0.18 -29.30
CA ASP A 49 -5.87 -0.99 -29.00
C ASP A 49 -6.66 -0.47 -27.77
N GLY A 50 -6.22 0.62 -27.13
CA GLY A 50 -6.85 1.17 -25.94
C GLY A 50 -6.36 0.57 -24.63
N THR A 51 -5.42 -0.37 -24.64
CA THR A 51 -4.97 -1.03 -23.42
C THR A 51 -3.89 -0.24 -22.67
N LEU A 52 -3.80 -0.49 -21.35
CA LEU A 52 -2.69 -0.06 -20.50
C LEU A 52 -1.86 -1.25 -20.06
N GLU A 53 -0.54 -1.06 -20.00
CA GLU A 53 0.36 -2.08 -19.46
C GLU A 53 0.11 -2.29 -17.97
N ASN A 54 0.07 -3.55 -17.55
CA ASN A 54 -0.03 -3.91 -16.15
C ASN A 54 1.36 -3.75 -15.48
N PRO A 55 1.52 -2.83 -14.51
CA PRO A 55 2.80 -2.60 -13.86
C PRO A 55 3.30 -3.82 -13.06
N ASN A 56 2.41 -4.75 -12.72
CA ASN A 56 2.74 -6.00 -12.02
C ASN A 56 3.13 -7.14 -12.99
N GLY A 57 3.19 -6.87 -14.30
CA GLY A 57 3.44 -7.87 -15.34
C GLY A 57 2.22 -8.73 -15.68
N GLY A 58 2.43 -9.74 -16.53
CA GLY A 58 1.37 -10.64 -17.00
C GLY A 58 0.90 -10.34 -18.43
N ALA A 59 0.04 -11.21 -18.96
CA ALA A 59 -0.50 -11.08 -20.32
C ALA A 59 -1.70 -10.12 -20.40
N LEU A 60 -2.44 -9.97 -19.30
CA LEU A 60 -3.60 -9.09 -19.25
C LEU A 60 -3.20 -7.61 -19.04
N PRO A 61 -3.91 -6.67 -19.69
CA PRO A 61 -3.75 -5.26 -19.41
C PRO A 61 -4.34 -4.88 -18.03
N ASP A 62 -4.04 -3.67 -17.58
CA ASP A 62 -4.68 -3.11 -16.38
C ASP A 62 -6.08 -2.57 -16.71
N HIS A 63 -7.05 -3.49 -16.77
CA HIS A 63 -8.46 -3.18 -17.02
C HIS A 63 -9.03 -2.17 -16.02
N GLY A 64 -8.67 -2.31 -14.74
CA GLY A 64 -9.13 -1.41 -13.70
C GLY A 64 -8.72 0.04 -13.99
N LEU A 65 -7.45 0.26 -14.34
CA LEU A 65 -6.93 1.57 -14.69
C LEU A 65 -7.44 2.06 -16.05
N MET A 66 -7.65 1.18 -17.02
CA MET A 66 -8.28 1.53 -18.30
C MET A 66 -9.66 2.16 -18.06
N LEU A 67 -10.48 1.56 -17.19
CA LEU A 67 -11.80 2.11 -16.86
C LEU A 67 -11.71 3.46 -16.13
N ASP A 68 -10.71 3.67 -15.27
CA ASP A 68 -10.49 4.98 -14.64
C ASP A 68 -10.12 6.04 -15.68
N VAL A 69 -9.28 5.70 -16.65
CA VAL A 69 -8.95 6.58 -17.78
C VAL A 69 -10.19 6.88 -18.61
N LEU A 70 -11.06 5.88 -18.87
CA LEU A 70 -12.33 6.09 -19.55
C LEU A 70 -13.19 7.14 -18.82
N PHE A 71 -13.37 7.00 -17.50
CA PHE A 71 -14.14 7.97 -16.71
C PHE A 71 -13.54 9.38 -16.80
N ALA A 72 -12.21 9.49 -16.72
CA ALA A 72 -11.50 10.76 -16.83
C ALA A 72 -11.70 11.45 -18.19
N LEU A 73 -11.64 10.67 -19.28
CA LEU A 73 -11.81 11.14 -20.66
C LEU A 73 -13.24 11.64 -20.89
N TYR A 74 -14.25 10.92 -20.38
CA TYR A 74 -15.65 11.38 -20.47
C TYR A 74 -15.91 12.60 -19.61
N ALA A 75 -15.40 12.65 -18.38
CA ALA A 75 -15.59 13.79 -17.48
C ALA A 75 -15.02 15.10 -18.02
N SER A 76 -13.90 15.04 -18.73
CA SER A 76 -13.29 16.22 -19.36
C SER A 76 -13.90 16.61 -20.71
N GLY A 77 -14.87 15.83 -21.22
CA GLY A 77 -15.48 16.02 -22.53
C GLY A 77 -14.63 15.53 -23.72
N ASP A 78 -13.64 14.66 -23.50
CA ASP A 78 -12.81 14.01 -24.52
C ASP A 78 -13.16 12.51 -24.68
N GLY A 79 -14.39 12.09 -24.33
CA GLY A 79 -14.84 10.69 -24.31
C GLY A 79 -14.62 9.90 -25.61
N ALA A 80 -14.61 10.55 -26.78
CA ALA A 80 -14.28 9.89 -28.04
C ALA A 80 -12.87 9.26 -28.06
N LYS A 81 -11.95 9.69 -27.19
CA LYS A 81 -10.62 9.11 -27.02
C LYS A 81 -10.63 7.79 -26.24
N ALA A 82 -11.72 7.48 -25.54
CA ALA A 82 -11.89 6.25 -24.78
C ALA A 82 -12.49 5.13 -25.64
N GLU A 83 -12.92 5.40 -26.88
CA GLU A 83 -13.50 4.40 -27.77
C GLU A 83 -12.63 3.15 -27.95
N PRO A 84 -11.28 3.23 -28.07
CA PRO A 84 -10.45 2.04 -28.12
C PRO A 84 -10.58 1.14 -26.88
N ILE A 85 -10.77 1.70 -25.68
CA ILE A 85 -10.96 0.92 -24.44
C ILE A 85 -12.26 0.11 -24.55
N MET A 86 -13.36 0.74 -24.96
CA MET A 86 -14.64 0.02 -25.09
C MET A 86 -14.65 -0.95 -26.25
N LYS A 87 -13.96 -0.67 -27.35
CA LYS A 87 -13.78 -1.63 -28.43
C LYS A 87 -13.05 -2.88 -27.94
N PHE A 88 -11.98 -2.71 -27.15
CA PHE A 88 -11.26 -3.85 -26.57
C PHE A 88 -12.15 -4.66 -25.62
N LEU A 89 -12.85 -4.00 -24.70
CA LEU A 89 -13.68 -4.69 -23.70
C LEU A 89 -14.92 -5.36 -24.33
N ASP A 90 -15.66 -4.63 -25.17
CA ASP A 90 -16.97 -5.05 -25.68
C ASP A 90 -16.84 -5.74 -27.05
N ASP A 91 -16.39 -5.00 -28.07
CA ASP A 91 -16.38 -5.50 -29.46
C ASP A 91 -15.39 -6.68 -29.68
N GLU A 92 -14.29 -6.71 -28.93
CA GLU A 92 -13.25 -7.75 -29.00
C GLU A 92 -13.40 -8.85 -27.92
N GLY A 93 -14.35 -8.67 -27.01
CA GLY A 93 -14.75 -9.68 -26.03
C GLY A 93 -13.76 -9.90 -24.89
N HIS A 94 -13.35 -8.82 -24.24
CA HIS A 94 -12.40 -8.81 -23.12
C HIS A 94 -12.98 -8.21 -21.83
N ALA A 95 -14.29 -8.01 -21.74
CA ALA A 95 -14.90 -7.47 -20.53
C ALA A 95 -14.84 -8.52 -19.40
N THR A 96 -15.10 -9.79 -19.74
CA THR A 96 -15.02 -10.90 -18.78
C THR A 96 -13.63 -11.15 -18.23
N ASP A 97 -12.57 -10.75 -18.93
CA ASP A 97 -11.18 -10.86 -18.44
C ASP A 97 -10.95 -10.04 -17.17
N TYR A 98 -11.80 -9.04 -16.92
CA TYR A 98 -11.72 -8.18 -15.75
C TYR A 98 -12.67 -8.57 -14.62
N PHE A 99 -13.91 -8.91 -14.96
CA PHE A 99 -14.95 -9.17 -13.95
C PHE A 99 -15.24 -10.65 -13.70
N THR A 100 -14.53 -11.56 -14.35
CA THR A 100 -14.53 -12.99 -14.03
C THR A 100 -13.13 -13.50 -13.74
N TRP A 101 -13.00 -14.71 -13.20
CA TRP A 101 -11.69 -15.35 -13.05
C TRP A 101 -11.18 -15.99 -14.35
N ASP A 102 -11.97 -16.03 -15.44
CA ASP A 102 -11.55 -16.69 -16.68
C ASP A 102 -10.35 -15.99 -17.34
N GLY A 103 -10.24 -14.65 -17.21
CA GLY A 103 -9.09 -13.92 -17.73
C GLY A 103 -7.75 -14.39 -17.16
N LEU A 104 -7.73 -14.96 -15.95
CA LEU A 104 -6.51 -15.48 -15.31
C LEU A 104 -6.07 -16.82 -15.91
N VAL A 105 -7.04 -17.69 -16.25
CA VAL A 105 -6.80 -19.02 -16.84
C VAL A 105 -7.91 -19.33 -17.86
N PRO A 106 -7.82 -18.81 -19.09
CA PRO A 106 -8.89 -18.93 -20.07
C PRO A 106 -9.27 -20.38 -20.37
N GLY A 107 -10.56 -20.68 -20.37
CA GLY A 107 -11.10 -22.00 -20.71
C GLY A 107 -11.01 -23.05 -19.61
N ALA A 108 -10.65 -22.66 -18.38
CA ALA A 108 -10.66 -23.54 -17.21
C ALA A 108 -12.03 -23.64 -16.50
N GLY A 109 -13.06 -22.97 -17.03
CA GLY A 109 -14.41 -22.94 -16.45
C GLY A 109 -14.59 -21.92 -15.32
N TYR A 110 -13.68 -20.93 -15.25
CA TYR A 110 -13.71 -19.85 -14.26
C TYR A 110 -14.54 -18.64 -14.69
N ASP A 111 -15.12 -18.68 -15.88
CA ASP A 111 -16.11 -17.73 -16.42
C ASP A 111 -17.37 -17.62 -15.56
N LYS A 112 -17.61 -18.64 -14.74
CA LYS A 112 -18.71 -18.68 -13.77
C LYS A 112 -18.39 -17.99 -12.44
N VAL A 113 -17.13 -17.65 -12.17
CA VAL A 113 -16.73 -16.92 -10.97
C VAL A 113 -16.74 -15.43 -11.29
N VAL A 114 -17.63 -14.70 -10.64
CA VAL A 114 -17.87 -13.27 -10.85
C VAL A 114 -17.19 -12.48 -9.72
N VAL A 115 -16.44 -11.45 -10.10
CA VAL A 115 -15.86 -10.46 -9.19
C VAL A 115 -16.78 -9.24 -9.16
N GLY A 116 -17.56 -9.11 -8.09
CA GLY A 116 -18.70 -8.19 -8.01
C GLY A 116 -18.31 -6.71 -8.17
N GLY A 117 -17.16 -6.32 -7.61
CA GLY A 117 -16.66 -4.95 -7.74
C GLY A 117 -16.19 -4.60 -9.15
N SER A 118 -15.46 -5.51 -9.81
CA SER A 118 -15.02 -5.35 -11.20
C SER A 118 -16.20 -5.33 -12.17
N LEU A 119 -17.20 -6.19 -11.94
CA LEU A 119 -18.44 -6.21 -12.69
C LEU A 119 -19.16 -4.87 -12.58
N ALA A 120 -19.34 -4.36 -11.36
CA ALA A 120 -19.98 -3.07 -11.11
C ALA A 120 -19.23 -1.90 -11.77
N LYS A 121 -17.89 -1.90 -11.75
CA LYS A 121 -17.09 -0.89 -12.44
C LYS A 121 -17.29 -0.94 -13.96
N THR A 122 -17.37 -2.15 -14.51
CA THR A 122 -17.62 -2.38 -15.94
C THR A 122 -19.02 -1.91 -16.35
N LEU A 123 -20.04 -2.14 -15.51
CA LEU A 123 -21.39 -1.62 -15.70
C LEU A 123 -21.37 -0.08 -15.82
N VAL A 124 -20.75 0.60 -14.86
CA VAL A 124 -20.65 2.07 -14.90
C VAL A 124 -19.89 2.54 -16.15
N ALA A 125 -18.83 1.85 -16.57
CA ALA A 125 -18.10 2.19 -17.79
C ALA A 125 -18.91 2.03 -19.08
N ALA A 126 -19.73 0.98 -19.17
CA ALA A 126 -20.64 0.78 -20.28
C ALA A 126 -21.63 1.95 -20.40
N GLU A 127 -22.24 2.35 -19.29
CA GLU A 127 -23.19 3.47 -19.26
C GLU A 127 -22.52 4.81 -19.58
N VAL A 128 -21.38 5.10 -18.97
CA VAL A 128 -20.60 6.32 -19.23
C VAL A 128 -20.20 6.41 -20.70
N SER A 129 -19.88 5.27 -21.32
CA SER A 129 -19.49 5.23 -22.73
C SER A 129 -20.65 5.26 -23.72
N GLY A 130 -21.89 5.16 -23.23
CA GLY A 130 -23.09 5.06 -24.06
C GLY A 130 -23.25 3.70 -24.74
N ARG A 131 -22.53 2.66 -24.29
CA ARG A 131 -22.81 1.26 -24.66
C ARG A 131 -24.10 0.80 -23.98
N ASP A 132 -24.75 -0.20 -24.55
CA ASP A 132 -25.92 -0.82 -23.91
C ASP A 132 -25.43 -1.69 -22.74
N PRO A 133 -25.67 -1.31 -21.47
CA PRO A 133 -25.18 -2.09 -20.33
C PRO A 133 -25.81 -3.47 -20.22
N ARG A 134 -26.86 -3.75 -21.00
CA ARG A 134 -27.51 -5.07 -21.08
C ARG A 134 -26.91 -5.97 -22.17
N ASN A 135 -25.93 -5.47 -22.93
CA ASN A 135 -25.23 -6.22 -23.96
C ASN A 135 -23.80 -5.67 -24.13
N VAL A 136 -22.93 -6.00 -23.16
CA VAL A 136 -21.49 -5.74 -23.22
C VAL A 136 -20.79 -7.09 -23.22
N ASP A 137 -19.99 -7.37 -24.25
CA ASP A 137 -19.32 -8.68 -24.41
C ASP A 137 -20.35 -9.85 -24.37
N GLY A 138 -21.58 -9.57 -24.82
CA GLY A 138 -22.70 -10.52 -24.73
C GLY A 138 -23.32 -10.71 -23.33
N TYR A 139 -22.92 -9.94 -22.32
CA TYR A 139 -23.46 -9.98 -20.96
C TYR A 139 -24.44 -8.83 -20.67
N ASP A 140 -25.46 -9.14 -19.86
CA ASP A 140 -26.31 -8.14 -19.22
C ASP A 140 -25.71 -7.74 -17.86
N LEU A 141 -24.90 -6.68 -17.86
CA LEU A 141 -24.17 -6.25 -16.66
C LEU A 141 -25.11 -5.76 -15.55
N VAL A 142 -26.32 -5.30 -15.89
CA VAL A 142 -27.34 -4.91 -14.90
C VAL A 142 -27.88 -6.15 -14.19
N ALA A 143 -28.27 -7.18 -14.95
CA ALA A 143 -28.74 -8.44 -14.40
C ALA A 143 -27.64 -9.17 -13.60
N GLU A 144 -26.41 -9.17 -14.10
CA GLU A 144 -25.25 -9.74 -13.40
C GLU A 144 -24.98 -9.02 -12.09
N THR A 145 -25.08 -7.69 -12.05
CA THR A 145 -24.89 -6.91 -10.81
C THR A 145 -25.98 -7.23 -9.80
N HIS A 146 -27.24 -7.39 -10.24
CA HIS A 146 -28.33 -7.85 -9.37
C HIS A 146 -28.11 -9.25 -8.82
N ALA A 147 -27.51 -10.14 -9.60
CA ALA A 147 -27.18 -11.50 -9.20
C ALA A 147 -26.03 -11.53 -8.19
N ALA A 148 -25.08 -10.60 -8.30
CA ALA A 148 -23.98 -10.43 -7.33
C ALA A 148 -24.45 -9.89 -5.97
N ILE A 149 -25.66 -9.32 -5.86
CA ILE A 149 -26.25 -8.90 -4.58
C ILE A 149 -26.73 -10.13 -3.81
N MET A 150 -26.02 -10.49 -2.76
CA MET A 150 -26.40 -11.62 -1.92
C MET A 150 -27.75 -11.37 -1.25
N ARG A 151 -28.71 -12.28 -1.45
CA ARG A 151 -30.09 -12.11 -0.96
C ARG A 151 -30.31 -12.66 0.46
N LYS A 152 -29.41 -13.52 0.90
CA LYS A 152 -29.42 -14.27 2.16
C LYS A 152 -28.00 -14.43 2.68
N GLY A 153 -27.85 -14.99 3.87
CA GLY A 153 -26.57 -15.24 4.49
C GLY A 153 -25.95 -14.01 5.18
N PRO A 154 -24.75 -14.17 5.76
CA PRO A 154 -23.98 -13.09 6.41
C PRO A 154 -23.64 -11.91 5.48
N ASP A 155 -23.59 -12.18 4.19
CA ASP A 155 -23.30 -11.20 3.14
C ASP A 155 -24.53 -10.53 2.56
N LYS A 156 -25.73 -10.72 3.11
CA LYS A 156 -26.96 -10.11 2.60
C LYS A 156 -26.79 -8.62 2.26
N GLY A 157 -27.09 -8.26 1.02
CA GLY A 157 -26.95 -6.92 0.43
C GLY A 157 -25.57 -6.59 -0.13
N ARG A 158 -24.54 -7.41 0.16
CA ARG A 158 -23.20 -7.20 -0.37
C ARG A 158 -23.17 -7.63 -1.83
N ILE A 159 -22.66 -6.74 -2.68
CA ILE A 159 -22.26 -7.05 -4.04
C ILE A 159 -20.97 -7.86 -3.92
N SER A 160 -21.11 -9.18 -4.01
CA SER A 160 -20.09 -10.14 -3.58
C SER A 160 -19.35 -10.74 -4.76
N ASP A 161 -18.15 -11.22 -4.48
CA ASP A 161 -17.51 -12.19 -5.35
C ASP A 161 -18.15 -13.54 -5.10
N TYR A 162 -18.57 -14.23 -6.15
CA TYR A 162 -19.31 -15.49 -6.03
C TYR A 162 -19.15 -16.36 -7.29
N SER A 163 -19.48 -17.64 -7.16
CA SER A 163 -19.56 -18.55 -8.30
C SER A 163 -21.01 -18.87 -8.64
N LYS A 164 -21.34 -18.81 -9.93
CA LYS A 164 -22.58 -19.38 -10.50
C LYS A 164 -22.53 -20.90 -10.55
N ASP A 165 -21.34 -21.49 -10.50
CA ASP A 165 -21.13 -22.92 -10.34
C ASP A 165 -21.18 -23.31 -8.86
N PRO A 166 -22.17 -24.09 -8.41
CA PRO A 166 -22.26 -24.55 -7.02
C PRO A 166 -21.02 -25.33 -6.57
N ASP A 167 -20.34 -26.03 -7.50
CA ASP A 167 -19.16 -26.84 -7.18
C ASP A 167 -17.93 -25.96 -6.88
N LEU A 168 -17.91 -24.73 -7.39
CA LEU A 168 -16.86 -23.74 -7.13
C LEU A 168 -17.24 -22.75 -6.02
N ALA A 169 -18.49 -22.73 -5.56
CA ALA A 169 -18.97 -21.72 -4.61
C ALA A 169 -18.17 -21.70 -3.29
N GLY A 170 -17.70 -22.86 -2.82
CA GLY A 170 -16.84 -22.96 -1.63
C GLY A 170 -15.38 -22.56 -1.84
N ALA A 171 -14.93 -22.39 -3.09
CA ALA A 171 -13.56 -22.02 -3.44
C ALA A 171 -13.39 -20.51 -3.68
N VAL A 172 -14.50 -19.75 -3.76
CA VAL A 172 -14.47 -18.30 -3.96
C VAL A 172 -14.36 -17.61 -2.61
N ASN A 173 -13.25 -16.91 -2.40
CA ASN A 173 -13.15 -15.95 -1.30
C ASN A 173 -13.88 -14.66 -1.69
N ASN A 174 -14.66 -14.10 -0.77
CA ASN A 174 -15.42 -12.88 -1.02
C ASN A 174 -14.61 -11.64 -0.60
N ASP A 175 -13.82 -11.10 -1.53
CA ASP A 175 -12.93 -9.95 -1.32
C ASP A 175 -13.62 -8.60 -1.62
N ALA A 176 -14.94 -8.61 -1.82
CA ALA A 176 -15.71 -7.40 -2.08
C ALA A 176 -15.56 -6.34 -0.98
N ASN A 177 -15.57 -5.07 -1.36
CA ASN A 177 -15.35 -3.95 -0.44
C ASN A 177 -16.33 -2.80 -0.73
N SER A 178 -16.26 -1.73 0.07
CA SER A 178 -17.15 -0.57 -0.08
C SER A 178 -17.02 0.13 -1.44
N PHE A 179 -15.88 -0.01 -2.14
CA PHE A 179 -15.72 0.52 -3.51
C PHE A 179 -16.62 -0.21 -4.51
N GLY A 180 -16.51 -1.54 -4.56
CA GLY A 180 -17.34 -2.36 -5.43
C GLY A 180 -18.83 -2.21 -5.10
N GLN A 181 -19.15 -2.15 -3.80
CA GLN A 181 -20.51 -1.89 -3.33
C GLN A 181 -21.04 -0.54 -3.85
N ALA A 182 -20.27 0.54 -3.71
CA ALA A 182 -20.65 1.87 -4.13
C ALA A 182 -20.82 1.96 -5.66
N LEU A 183 -19.89 1.39 -6.43
CA LEU A 183 -19.98 1.36 -7.90
C LEU A 183 -21.23 0.61 -8.38
N GLY A 184 -21.60 -0.49 -7.72
CA GLY A 184 -22.79 -1.24 -8.11
C GLY A 184 -24.08 -0.49 -7.80
N VAL A 185 -24.12 0.25 -6.68
CA VAL A 185 -25.22 1.17 -6.38
C VAL A 185 -25.30 2.30 -7.42
N VAL A 186 -24.15 2.86 -7.84
CA VAL A 186 -24.09 3.88 -8.92
C VAL A 186 -24.63 3.32 -10.23
N GLY A 187 -24.13 2.17 -10.68
CA GLY A 187 -24.48 1.57 -11.97
C GLY A 187 -25.96 1.17 -12.04
N LEU A 188 -26.48 0.53 -10.98
CA LEU A 188 -27.91 0.22 -10.93
C LEU A 188 -28.77 1.49 -10.97
N ALA A 189 -28.38 2.53 -10.21
CA ALA A 189 -29.10 3.81 -10.22
C ALA A 189 -29.11 4.46 -11.61
N ALA A 190 -27.98 4.45 -12.32
CA ALA A 190 -27.87 5.00 -13.67
C ALA A 190 -28.71 4.23 -14.70
N ALA A 191 -28.82 2.90 -14.52
CA ALA A 191 -29.70 2.02 -15.28
C ALA A 191 -31.20 2.24 -14.99
N GLY A 192 -31.52 3.13 -14.04
CA GLY A 192 -32.88 3.47 -13.63
C GLY A 192 -33.44 2.53 -12.55
N GLU A 193 -32.57 1.77 -11.88
CA GLU A 193 -32.94 0.77 -10.89
C GLU A 193 -32.30 1.08 -9.53
N ASN A 194 -32.95 0.68 -8.44
CA ASN A 194 -32.36 0.80 -7.10
C ASN A 194 -32.57 -0.51 -6.36
N ASP A 195 -31.50 -1.04 -5.75
CA ASP A 195 -31.61 -2.18 -4.84
C ASP A 195 -31.48 -1.73 -3.40
N ARG A 196 -32.60 -1.79 -2.66
CA ARG A 196 -32.65 -1.29 -1.30
C ARG A 196 -31.71 -2.03 -0.36
N ILE A 197 -31.56 -3.35 -0.52
CA ILE A 197 -30.73 -4.16 0.38
C ILE A 197 -29.25 -3.85 0.13
N ALA A 198 -28.86 -3.60 -1.12
CA ALA A 198 -27.51 -3.13 -1.44
C ALA A 198 -27.20 -1.73 -0.89
N ILE A 199 -28.15 -0.82 -0.97
CA ILE A 199 -28.02 0.53 -0.39
C ILE A 199 -27.91 0.43 1.15
N ASP A 200 -28.75 -0.37 1.79
CA ASP A 200 -28.72 -0.57 3.24
C ASP A 200 -27.41 -1.22 3.70
N ARG A 201 -26.84 -2.13 2.90
CA ARG A 201 -25.54 -2.74 3.18
C ARG A 201 -24.40 -1.72 3.10
N LEU A 202 -24.43 -0.82 2.12
CA LEU A 202 -23.49 0.29 2.04
C LEU A 202 -23.64 1.22 3.26
N LEU A 203 -24.87 1.61 3.61
CA LEU A 203 -25.15 2.46 4.78
C LEU A 203 -24.69 1.83 6.10
N ALA A 204 -24.73 0.50 6.24
CA ALA A 204 -24.18 -0.19 7.40
C ALA A 204 -22.67 0.01 7.56
N GLN A 205 -21.95 0.38 6.49
CA GLN A 205 -20.53 0.72 6.52
C GLN A 205 -20.28 2.21 6.81
N GLN A 206 -21.32 3.03 6.96
CA GLN A 206 -21.18 4.40 7.46
C GLN A 206 -21.01 4.38 8.99
N CYS A 207 -19.91 4.94 9.46
CA CYS A 207 -19.68 5.16 10.88
C CYS A 207 -20.48 6.38 11.38
N SER A 208 -20.76 6.43 12.68
CA SER A 208 -21.57 7.49 13.30
C SER A 208 -21.09 8.93 13.03
N GLU A 209 -19.79 9.14 12.81
CA GLU A 209 -19.17 10.42 12.45
C GLU A 209 -19.41 10.83 10.99
N GLY A 210 -19.77 9.88 10.11
CA GLY A 210 -20.16 10.13 8.73
C GLY A 210 -19.24 9.55 7.65
N TYR A 211 -18.05 9.05 8.00
CA TYR A 211 -17.17 8.35 7.05
C TYR A 211 -17.63 6.92 6.77
N PHE A 212 -17.14 6.35 5.68
CA PHE A 212 -17.30 4.94 5.34
C PHE A 212 -15.95 4.24 5.46
N ARG A 213 -15.94 3.03 6.03
CA ARG A 213 -14.76 2.16 6.01
C ARG A 213 -14.66 1.40 4.69
N LEU A 214 -13.45 0.95 4.35
CA LEU A 214 -13.19 0.21 3.12
C LEU A 214 -13.70 -1.24 3.17
N VAL A 215 -13.36 -1.98 4.22
CA VAL A 215 -13.54 -3.45 4.29
C VAL A 215 -14.82 -3.83 5.04
N PHE A 216 -15.48 -4.90 4.58
CA PHE A 216 -16.59 -5.54 5.30
C PHE A 216 -16.03 -6.51 6.34
N GLU A 217 -16.06 -6.11 7.60
CA GLU A 217 -15.37 -6.85 8.66
C GLU A 217 -16.30 -7.80 9.40
N TYR A 218 -15.85 -9.04 9.60
CA TYR A 218 -16.59 -10.04 10.39
C TYR A 218 -16.17 -9.97 11.86
N ILE A 219 -17.14 -9.88 12.76
CA ILE A 219 -16.90 -9.88 14.21
C ILE A 219 -17.56 -11.08 14.88
N PRO A 220 -16.99 -11.61 15.97
CA PRO A 220 -17.67 -12.60 16.79
C PRO A 220 -19.02 -12.07 17.29
N THR A 221 -20.04 -12.92 17.27
CA THR A 221 -21.37 -12.55 17.77
C THR A 221 -22.03 -13.69 18.52
N LYS A 222 -22.95 -13.33 19.43
CA LYS A 222 -23.86 -14.28 20.08
C LYS A 222 -25.23 -14.33 19.42
N GLU A 223 -25.42 -13.51 18.38
CA GLU A 223 -26.63 -13.55 17.57
C GLU A 223 -26.77 -14.91 16.89
N THR A 224 -27.99 -15.23 16.50
CA THR A 224 -28.31 -16.44 15.73
C THR A 224 -29.17 -16.05 14.55
N GLY A 225 -29.10 -16.82 13.47
CA GLY A 225 -29.85 -16.57 12.25
C GLY A 225 -29.00 -16.72 11.00
N ASP A 226 -29.63 -16.49 9.85
CA ASP A 226 -29.01 -16.61 8.53
C ASP A 226 -27.88 -15.59 8.31
N HIS A 227 -27.83 -14.49 9.05
CA HIS A 227 -26.76 -13.49 8.97
C HIS A 227 -25.49 -13.86 9.74
N VAL A 228 -25.48 -15.03 10.40
CA VAL A 228 -24.36 -15.52 11.22
C VAL A 228 -23.72 -16.69 10.51
N THR A 229 -22.40 -16.64 10.34
CA THR A 229 -21.59 -17.73 9.78
C THR A 229 -21.60 -18.96 10.72
N PRO A 230 -21.32 -20.17 10.21
CA PRO A 230 -21.27 -21.37 11.05
C PRO A 230 -20.28 -21.30 12.23
N ASP A 231 -19.21 -20.50 12.12
CA ASP A 231 -18.22 -20.24 13.16
C ASP A 231 -18.62 -19.10 14.13
N GLY A 232 -19.87 -18.61 14.07
CA GLY A 232 -20.40 -17.66 15.04
C GLY A 232 -19.97 -16.20 14.80
N ARG A 233 -19.76 -15.81 13.54
CA ARG A 233 -19.40 -14.43 13.17
C ARG A 233 -20.50 -13.79 12.34
N LYS A 234 -20.58 -12.46 12.37
CA LYS A 234 -21.43 -11.67 11.47
C LYS A 234 -20.62 -10.57 10.82
N VAL A 235 -21.04 -10.10 9.66
CA VAL A 235 -20.51 -8.84 9.15
C VAL A 235 -21.00 -7.70 10.01
N SER A 236 -20.05 -6.97 10.60
CA SER A 236 -20.29 -5.83 11.47
C SER A 236 -20.83 -4.63 10.71
N THR A 237 -21.54 -3.76 11.41
CA THR A 237 -21.63 -2.34 11.03
C THR A 237 -20.28 -1.65 11.28
N CYS A 238 -20.09 -0.46 10.68
CA CYS A 238 -18.88 0.33 10.89
C CYS A 238 -18.67 0.66 12.38
N ASP A 239 -19.71 1.08 13.11
CA ASP A 239 -19.56 1.40 14.54
C ASP A 239 -19.28 0.16 15.40
N GLU A 240 -19.82 -1.01 15.05
CA GLU A 240 -19.52 -2.27 15.77
C GLU A 240 -18.06 -2.72 15.59
N GLY A 241 -17.42 -2.35 14.48
CA GLY A 241 -16.00 -2.68 14.24
C GLY A 241 -15.02 -1.82 15.05
N LYS A 242 -15.41 -0.60 15.47
CA LYS A 242 -14.50 0.35 16.13
C LYS A 242 -13.83 -0.16 17.42
N PRO A 243 -14.53 -0.81 18.36
CA PRO A 243 -13.89 -1.31 19.58
C PRO A 243 -12.82 -2.38 19.34
N LEU A 244 -12.76 -2.91 18.11
CA LEU A 244 -11.81 -3.94 17.67
C LEU A 244 -10.78 -3.39 16.69
N ASP A 245 -10.76 -2.07 16.45
CA ASP A 245 -9.90 -1.40 15.46
C ASP A 245 -10.13 -1.88 14.01
N LEU A 246 -11.36 -2.31 13.70
CA LEU A 246 -11.78 -2.83 12.39
C LEU A 246 -12.56 -1.81 11.55
N SER A 247 -12.40 -0.53 11.87
CA SER A 247 -13.10 0.56 11.17
C SER A 247 -12.19 1.78 10.98
N PRO A 248 -11.00 1.62 10.35
CA PRO A 248 -10.18 2.76 10.01
C PRO A 248 -10.94 3.71 9.08
N THR A 249 -10.67 5.01 9.23
CA THR A 249 -11.21 6.03 8.32
C THR A 249 -10.61 5.88 6.93
N ASP A 250 -11.43 6.06 5.91
CA ASP A 250 -10.98 6.02 4.51
C ASP A 250 -11.67 7.11 3.70
N GLY A 251 -10.89 8.09 3.23
CA GLY A 251 -11.41 9.20 2.44
C GLY A 251 -11.96 8.77 1.07
N ASP A 252 -11.36 7.77 0.44
CA ASP A 252 -11.76 7.32 -0.89
C ASP A 252 -13.08 6.55 -0.83
N ALA A 253 -13.17 5.59 0.09
CA ALA A 253 -14.41 4.86 0.36
C ALA A 253 -15.54 5.83 0.73
N THR A 254 -15.23 6.88 1.51
CA THR A 254 -16.19 7.92 1.89
C THR A 254 -16.65 8.76 0.69
N GLY A 255 -15.74 9.20 -0.17
CA GLY A 255 -16.06 9.99 -1.37
C GLY A 255 -16.86 9.19 -2.41
N LEU A 256 -16.49 7.92 -2.62
CA LEU A 256 -17.21 7.05 -3.55
C LEU A 256 -18.58 6.64 -2.99
N ALA A 257 -18.69 6.36 -1.69
CA ALA A 257 -19.98 6.12 -1.05
C ALA A 257 -20.91 7.35 -1.14
N LEU A 258 -20.39 8.57 -0.99
CA LEU A 258 -21.17 9.79 -1.23
C LEU A 258 -21.72 9.81 -2.67
N SER A 259 -20.91 9.48 -3.66
CA SER A 259 -21.33 9.39 -5.06
C SER A 259 -22.46 8.37 -5.25
N ALA A 260 -22.36 7.20 -4.62
CA ALA A 260 -23.39 6.17 -4.65
C ALA A 260 -24.71 6.61 -4.00
N LEU A 261 -24.65 7.25 -2.84
CA LEU A 261 -25.86 7.76 -2.17
C LEU A 261 -26.54 8.86 -3.00
N LEU A 262 -25.77 9.73 -3.64
CA LEU A 262 -26.29 10.75 -4.55
C LEU A 262 -26.94 10.13 -5.78
N ALA A 263 -26.30 9.13 -6.40
CA ALA A 263 -26.84 8.39 -7.53
C ALA A 263 -28.17 7.71 -7.18
N ALA A 264 -28.19 6.93 -6.09
CA ALA A 264 -29.39 6.25 -5.62
C ALA A 264 -30.53 7.23 -5.33
N ARG A 265 -30.23 8.36 -4.67
CA ARG A 265 -31.21 9.42 -4.39
C ARG A 265 -31.79 10.02 -5.68
N LYS A 266 -30.94 10.32 -6.67
CA LYS A 266 -31.37 10.84 -7.99
C LYS A 266 -32.24 9.83 -8.75
N ALA A 267 -31.97 8.54 -8.59
CA ALA A 267 -32.80 7.44 -9.09
C ALA A 267 -34.04 7.14 -8.22
N GLY A 268 -34.34 7.95 -7.20
CA GLY A 268 -35.58 7.89 -6.41
C GLY A 268 -35.49 7.11 -5.08
N ALA A 269 -34.32 6.68 -4.63
CA ALA A 269 -34.16 6.07 -3.31
C ALA A 269 -34.40 7.10 -2.20
N THR A 270 -35.11 6.70 -1.16
CA THR A 270 -35.50 7.56 -0.03
C THR A 270 -34.62 7.31 1.21
N GLY A 271 -34.66 8.26 2.16
CA GLY A 271 -33.96 8.14 3.45
C GLY A 271 -32.45 8.39 3.40
N LEU A 272 -31.95 9.01 2.31
CA LEU A 272 -30.51 9.21 2.10
C LEU A 272 -30.02 10.60 2.52
N ASP A 273 -30.90 11.56 2.76
CA ASP A 273 -30.50 12.95 3.05
C ASP A 273 -29.65 13.09 4.32
N ALA A 274 -30.01 12.39 5.39
CA ALA A 274 -29.23 12.42 6.63
C ALA A 274 -27.87 11.72 6.51
N PRO A 275 -27.77 10.50 5.94
CA PRO A 275 -26.48 9.90 5.60
C PRO A 275 -25.59 10.80 4.74
N ILE A 276 -26.13 11.38 3.66
CA ILE A 276 -25.41 12.29 2.76
C ILE A 276 -24.88 13.51 3.53
N ALA A 277 -25.73 14.15 4.33
CA ALA A 277 -25.33 15.33 5.11
C ALA A 277 -24.19 15.03 6.09
N LYS A 278 -24.21 13.86 6.74
CA LYS A 278 -23.11 13.41 7.61
C LYS A 278 -21.83 13.19 6.83
N THR A 279 -21.89 12.53 5.68
CA THR A 279 -20.72 12.29 4.82
C THR A 279 -20.09 13.60 4.37
N VAL A 280 -20.90 14.55 3.87
CA VAL A 280 -20.44 15.88 3.47
C VAL A 280 -19.82 16.63 4.64
N SER A 281 -20.43 16.56 5.82
CA SER A 281 -19.89 17.20 7.04
C SER A 281 -18.53 16.62 7.42
N TRP A 282 -18.39 15.29 7.39
CA TRP A 282 -17.13 14.62 7.71
C TRP A 282 -16.03 14.97 6.71
N LEU A 283 -16.31 14.92 5.41
CA LEU A 283 -15.33 15.28 4.37
C LEU A 283 -14.87 16.73 4.51
N LYS A 284 -15.78 17.67 4.80
CA LYS A 284 -15.41 19.08 5.05
C LYS A 284 -14.53 19.24 6.29
N ALA A 285 -14.78 18.47 7.35
CA ALA A 285 -14.01 18.51 8.58
C ALA A 285 -12.62 17.87 8.45
N ASN A 286 -12.45 16.94 7.50
CA ASN A 286 -11.21 16.18 7.29
C ASN A 286 -10.43 16.64 6.05
N GLN A 287 -10.72 17.83 5.53
CA GLN A 287 -9.88 18.45 4.51
C GLN A 287 -8.60 19.01 5.13
N ALA A 288 -7.44 18.63 4.61
CA ALA A 288 -6.16 19.16 5.09
C ALA A 288 -6.04 20.66 4.84
N SER A 289 -5.16 21.34 5.58
CA SER A 289 -4.92 22.78 5.44
C SER A 289 -4.48 23.19 4.03
N GLY A 290 -3.76 22.30 3.33
CA GLY A 290 -3.36 22.45 1.93
C GLY A 290 -4.48 22.24 0.91
N GLY A 291 -5.69 21.83 1.35
CA GLY A 291 -6.87 21.67 0.51
C GLY A 291 -7.11 20.27 -0.05
N GLY A 292 -6.14 19.37 0.06
CA GLY A 292 -6.30 17.97 -0.37
C GLY A 292 -6.91 17.08 0.72
N TRP A 293 -7.26 15.87 0.30
CA TRP A 293 -7.67 14.75 1.15
C TRP A 293 -6.77 13.54 0.88
N GLY A 294 -6.60 12.69 1.88
CA GLY A 294 -6.05 11.35 1.71
C GLY A 294 -7.14 10.29 1.67
N GLY A 295 -6.72 9.06 1.42
CA GLY A 295 -7.55 7.87 1.36
C GLY A 295 -7.65 7.17 2.73
N GLY A 296 -7.56 5.84 2.73
CA GLY A 296 -7.47 5.01 3.93
C GLY A 296 -6.04 4.59 4.26
N VAL A 297 -5.93 3.48 4.99
CA VAL A 297 -4.65 2.86 5.39
C VAL A 297 -3.67 2.85 4.22
N SER A 298 -2.46 3.39 4.40
CA SER A 298 -1.37 3.56 3.39
C SER A 298 -1.47 4.76 2.45
N THR A 299 -2.53 5.55 2.54
CA THR A 299 -2.80 6.70 1.65
C THR A 299 -3.38 7.93 2.37
N GLU A 300 -3.24 8.01 3.69
CA GLU A 300 -3.85 9.04 4.55
C GLU A 300 -3.34 10.45 4.26
N ALA A 301 -2.10 10.57 3.79
CA ALA A 301 -1.56 11.85 3.37
C ALA A 301 -2.34 12.40 2.17
N PRO A 302 -2.60 13.72 2.12
CA PRO A 302 -3.28 14.33 0.99
C PRO A 302 -2.61 13.98 -0.33
N ASN A 303 -3.42 13.52 -1.27
CA ASN A 303 -2.99 13.12 -2.61
C ASN A 303 -4.06 13.47 -3.65
N THR A 304 -3.67 13.49 -4.93
CA THR A 304 -4.56 13.90 -6.03
C THR A 304 -5.58 12.84 -6.41
N ASN A 305 -5.33 11.56 -6.15
CA ASN A 305 -6.28 10.46 -6.36
C ASN A 305 -7.54 10.70 -5.52
N SER A 306 -7.34 10.72 -4.20
CA SER A 306 -8.40 10.90 -3.20
C SER A 306 -9.07 12.25 -3.31
N THR A 307 -8.27 13.30 -3.49
CA THR A 307 -8.80 14.65 -3.67
C THR A 307 -9.70 14.73 -4.89
N GLY A 308 -9.33 14.12 -6.03
CA GLY A 308 -10.14 14.12 -7.24
C GLY A 308 -11.50 13.47 -7.04
N MET A 309 -11.51 12.29 -6.42
CA MET A 309 -12.71 11.52 -6.14
C MET A 309 -13.64 12.20 -5.12
N ILE A 310 -13.08 12.84 -4.09
CA ILE A 310 -13.85 13.56 -3.07
C ILE A 310 -14.40 14.87 -3.62
N VAL A 311 -13.61 15.62 -4.40
CA VAL A 311 -14.03 16.91 -4.97
C VAL A 311 -15.23 16.74 -5.88
N GLN A 312 -15.24 15.74 -6.76
CA GLN A 312 -16.41 15.52 -7.63
C GLN A 312 -17.67 15.17 -6.83
N ALA A 313 -17.53 14.35 -5.77
CA ALA A 313 -18.66 13.95 -4.94
C ALA A 313 -19.23 15.12 -4.14
N LEU A 314 -18.35 15.98 -3.58
CA LEU A 314 -18.75 17.18 -2.85
C LEU A 314 -19.37 18.24 -3.76
N ALA A 315 -18.87 18.38 -4.99
CA ALA A 315 -19.45 19.27 -5.98
C ALA A 315 -20.87 18.82 -6.35
N ASP A 316 -21.07 17.51 -6.57
CA ASP A 316 -22.38 16.93 -6.90
C ASP A 316 -23.37 16.98 -5.71
N ALA A 317 -22.87 16.89 -4.48
CA ALA A 317 -23.70 17.03 -3.28
C ALA A 317 -24.21 18.47 -3.06
N GLY A 318 -23.41 19.48 -3.41
CA GLY A 318 -23.64 20.90 -3.11
C GLY A 318 -23.37 21.28 -1.64
N GLY A 319 -23.30 22.58 -1.33
CA GLY A 319 -23.12 23.09 0.05
C GLY A 319 -21.70 22.92 0.63
N ALA A 320 -20.73 22.63 -0.24
CA ALA A 320 -19.32 22.42 0.07
C ALA A 320 -18.38 23.26 -0.81
N GLU A 321 -18.86 24.38 -1.35
CA GLU A 321 -18.20 25.20 -2.38
C GLU A 321 -16.77 25.60 -1.96
N ALA A 322 -16.59 26.07 -0.72
CA ALA A 322 -15.27 26.46 -0.22
C ALA A 322 -14.29 25.27 -0.09
N ALA A 323 -14.79 24.06 0.21
CA ALA A 323 -13.97 22.86 0.29
C ALA A 323 -13.61 22.36 -1.12
N VAL A 324 -14.58 22.33 -2.03
CA VAL A 324 -14.39 22.03 -3.47
C VAL A 324 -13.33 22.95 -4.07
N ASP A 325 -13.44 24.26 -3.85
CA ASP A 325 -12.48 25.26 -4.32
C ASP A 325 -11.04 25.00 -3.85
N LYS A 326 -10.87 24.60 -2.59
CA LYS A 326 -9.55 24.24 -2.03
C LYS A 326 -9.02 22.96 -2.65
N GLY A 327 -9.87 21.96 -2.86
CA GLY A 327 -9.53 20.72 -3.53
C GLY A 327 -9.08 20.94 -4.97
N VAL A 328 -9.82 21.72 -5.76
CA VAL A 328 -9.43 22.08 -7.13
C VAL A 328 -8.07 22.77 -7.16
N ARG A 329 -7.78 23.68 -6.22
CA ARG A 329 -6.46 24.30 -6.12
C ARG A 329 -5.36 23.29 -5.78
N TYR A 330 -5.62 22.33 -4.92
CA TYR A 330 -4.69 21.24 -4.60
C TYR A 330 -4.41 20.36 -5.84
N LEU A 331 -5.44 20.01 -6.62
CA LEU A 331 -5.27 19.23 -7.85
C LEU A 331 -4.40 19.98 -8.87
N LYS A 332 -4.67 21.28 -9.04
CA LYS A 332 -3.93 22.13 -9.98
C LYS A 332 -2.48 22.38 -9.54
N SER A 333 -2.19 22.40 -8.24
CA SER A 333 -0.81 22.57 -7.76
C SER A 333 0.07 21.35 -7.99
N ALA A 334 -0.51 20.22 -8.42
CA ALA A 334 0.20 19.02 -8.81
C ALA A 334 0.19 18.76 -10.34
N GLN A 335 -0.31 19.71 -11.14
CA GLN A 335 -0.49 19.53 -12.59
C GLN A 335 0.59 20.23 -13.43
N ALA A 336 1.22 19.45 -14.32
CA ALA A 336 2.10 19.95 -15.37
C ALA A 336 1.35 20.86 -16.34
N ASN A 337 1.86 22.07 -16.56
CA ASN A 337 1.19 23.12 -17.32
C ASN A 337 2.18 23.91 -18.18
N ALA A 338 1.71 24.94 -18.90
CA ALA A 338 2.53 25.69 -19.86
C ALA A 338 3.81 26.32 -19.25
N ALA A 339 3.82 26.59 -17.94
CA ALA A 339 5.01 27.07 -17.23
C ALA A 339 6.15 26.03 -17.19
N ASP A 340 5.84 24.76 -17.45
CA ASP A 340 6.80 23.66 -17.46
C ASP A 340 7.46 23.41 -18.82
N SER A 341 7.18 24.26 -19.81
CA SER A 341 7.81 24.17 -21.15
C SER A 341 9.33 24.25 -21.13
N GLY A 342 9.94 24.79 -20.06
CA GLY A 342 11.39 24.83 -19.85
C GLY A 342 11.94 23.75 -18.89
N THR A 343 11.10 22.82 -18.43
CA THR A 343 11.47 21.81 -17.42
C THR A 343 11.50 20.41 -18.03
N LYS A 344 11.82 19.37 -17.25
CA LYS A 344 11.73 17.97 -17.72
C LYS A 344 10.29 17.51 -17.99
N LEU A 345 9.29 18.27 -17.58
CA LEU A 345 7.87 18.02 -17.87
C LEU A 345 7.39 18.64 -19.19
N ALA A 346 8.26 19.28 -19.98
CA ALA A 346 7.86 19.94 -21.23
C ALA A 346 7.09 19.02 -22.21
N GLY A 347 7.39 17.71 -22.21
CA GLY A 347 6.69 16.69 -23.01
C GLY A 347 5.47 16.05 -22.33
N GLU A 348 5.19 16.40 -21.08
CA GLU A 348 4.19 15.74 -20.22
C GLU A 348 3.11 16.74 -19.77
N LEU A 349 2.83 17.78 -20.56
CA LEU A 349 1.84 18.80 -20.22
C LEU A 349 0.45 18.18 -20.02
N GLY A 350 -0.20 18.53 -18.91
CA GLY A 350 -1.47 17.96 -18.47
C GLY A 350 -1.32 16.80 -17.48
N ALA A 351 -0.15 16.17 -17.37
CA ALA A 351 0.11 15.13 -16.36
C ALA A 351 -0.14 15.67 -14.95
N ILE A 352 -0.76 14.86 -14.09
CA ILE A 352 -1.03 15.22 -12.70
C ILE A 352 -0.25 14.25 -11.81
N ALA A 353 0.61 14.79 -10.96
CA ALA A 353 1.39 14.01 -10.03
C ALA A 353 0.52 13.52 -8.85
N TYR A 354 0.99 12.50 -8.13
CA TYR A 354 0.32 11.98 -6.93
C TYR A 354 0.12 13.07 -5.85
N ASN A 355 1.03 14.03 -5.73
CA ASN A 355 0.91 15.18 -4.85
C ASN A 355 1.78 16.35 -5.37
N PRO A 356 1.63 17.57 -4.81
CA PRO A 356 2.41 18.74 -5.25
C PRO A 356 3.93 18.57 -5.11
N ALA A 357 4.41 17.81 -4.11
CA ALA A 357 5.84 17.57 -3.96
C ALA A 357 6.40 16.67 -5.08
N SER A 358 5.65 15.65 -5.49
CA SER A 358 5.99 14.80 -6.64
C SER A 358 5.98 15.58 -7.96
N TYR A 359 5.07 16.54 -8.11
CA TYR A 359 5.06 17.45 -9.26
C TYR A 359 6.31 18.32 -9.30
N GLU A 360 6.65 19.01 -8.20
CA GLU A 360 7.84 19.86 -8.14
C GLU A 360 9.13 19.07 -8.39
N ALA A 361 9.25 17.85 -7.83
CA ALA A 361 10.38 16.97 -8.11
C ALA A 361 10.49 16.64 -9.60
N ALA A 362 9.37 16.30 -10.25
CA ALA A 362 9.35 15.91 -11.66
C ALA A 362 9.67 17.06 -12.62
N ARG A 363 9.52 18.32 -12.23
CA ARG A 363 10.01 19.47 -13.02
C ARG A 363 11.53 19.35 -13.25
N ALA A 364 12.28 18.87 -12.25
CA ALA A 364 13.73 18.70 -12.35
C ALA A 364 14.13 17.33 -12.94
N SER A 365 13.43 16.25 -12.60
CA SER A 365 13.85 14.87 -12.92
C SER A 365 13.05 14.19 -14.04
N GLY A 366 11.89 14.72 -14.41
CA GLY A 366 10.92 14.06 -15.27
C GLY A 366 10.01 13.09 -14.50
N ILE A 367 9.08 12.44 -15.21
CA ILE A 367 8.17 11.47 -14.61
C ILE A 367 8.91 10.15 -14.37
N SER A 368 9.01 9.73 -13.11
CA SER A 368 9.35 8.37 -12.70
C SER A 368 8.07 7.63 -12.27
N GLY A 369 7.91 6.36 -12.67
CA GLY A 369 6.72 5.57 -12.36
C GLY A 369 5.45 6.13 -13.02
N VAL A 370 5.34 6.01 -14.34
CA VAL A 370 4.23 6.58 -15.12
C VAL A 370 2.85 6.08 -14.68
N ASP A 371 2.74 4.84 -14.20
CA ASP A 371 1.50 4.25 -13.67
C ASP A 371 0.87 5.11 -12.56
N THR A 372 1.69 5.55 -11.60
CA THR A 372 1.25 6.43 -10.51
C THR A 372 0.64 7.73 -11.02
N TRP A 373 1.21 8.30 -12.09
CA TRP A 373 0.71 9.53 -12.71
C TRP A 373 -0.57 9.30 -13.52
N ILE A 374 -0.73 8.11 -14.13
CA ILE A 374 -1.96 7.74 -14.84
C ILE A 374 -3.11 7.60 -13.84
N ARG A 375 -2.90 6.88 -12.72
CA ARG A 375 -3.89 6.75 -11.63
C ARG A 375 -4.29 8.10 -11.04
N ALA A 376 -3.29 8.92 -10.72
CA ALA A 376 -3.48 10.27 -10.21
C ALA A 376 -4.24 11.17 -11.19
N GLY A 377 -3.81 11.20 -12.45
CA GLY A 377 -4.48 11.94 -13.51
C GLY A 377 -5.94 11.54 -13.67
N ALA A 378 -6.20 10.24 -13.79
CA ALA A 378 -7.54 9.72 -14.05
C ALA A 378 -8.55 10.18 -12.98
N GLN A 379 -8.20 10.01 -11.70
CA GLN A 379 -9.10 10.36 -10.60
C GLN A 379 -9.14 11.88 -10.35
N ALA A 380 -8.01 12.58 -10.47
CA ALA A 380 -7.96 14.05 -10.38
C ALA A 380 -8.81 14.75 -11.46
N SER A 381 -8.84 14.19 -12.67
CA SER A 381 -9.63 14.74 -13.79
C SER A 381 -11.13 14.82 -13.43
N LEU A 382 -11.66 13.87 -12.66
CA LEU A 382 -13.05 13.91 -12.18
C LEU A 382 -13.29 15.14 -11.30
N GLY A 383 -12.39 15.40 -10.34
CA GLY A 383 -12.49 16.55 -9.44
C GLY A 383 -12.29 17.89 -10.15
N LEU A 384 -11.42 17.96 -11.15
CA LEU A 384 -11.24 19.16 -11.98
C LEU A 384 -12.48 19.44 -12.84
N SER A 385 -13.12 18.39 -13.35
CA SER A 385 -14.33 18.51 -14.16
C SER A 385 -15.58 18.80 -13.31
N GLN A 386 -15.57 18.37 -12.04
CA GLN A 386 -16.70 18.40 -11.11
C GLN A 386 -17.95 17.70 -11.64
N VAL A 387 -17.77 16.62 -12.40
CA VAL A 387 -18.88 15.82 -12.92
C VAL A 387 -19.01 14.56 -12.08
N GLY A 388 -20.19 14.37 -11.47
CA GLY A 388 -20.52 13.19 -10.68
C GLY A 388 -20.70 11.93 -11.52
N PHE A 389 -20.39 10.75 -10.95
CA PHE A 389 -20.54 9.46 -11.64
C PHE A 389 -21.94 9.22 -12.23
N TYR A 390 -23.01 9.59 -11.52
CA TYR A 390 -24.37 9.46 -12.05
C TYR A 390 -24.59 10.31 -13.30
N ALA A 391 -24.15 11.58 -13.27
CA ALA A 391 -24.26 12.48 -14.43
C ALA A 391 -23.43 11.97 -15.61
N LEU A 392 -22.23 11.43 -15.35
CA LEU A 392 -21.41 10.76 -16.37
C LEU A 392 -22.16 9.59 -17.02
N ALA A 393 -22.72 8.69 -16.20
CA ALA A 393 -23.43 7.50 -16.68
C ALA A 393 -24.75 7.84 -17.41
N LYS A 394 -25.38 8.97 -17.10
CA LYS A 394 -26.54 9.50 -17.85
C LYS A 394 -26.16 10.26 -19.14
N GLY A 395 -24.86 10.42 -19.44
CA GLY A 395 -24.37 11.15 -20.62
C GLY A 395 -24.49 12.68 -20.51
N GLU A 396 -24.72 13.23 -19.32
CA GLU A 396 -24.97 14.66 -19.09
C GLU A 396 -23.69 15.52 -19.23
N ALA A 397 -22.52 14.88 -19.30
CA ALA A 397 -21.21 15.53 -19.41
C ALA A 397 -20.79 15.84 -20.86
N GLN A 398 -21.50 15.32 -21.86
CA GLN A 398 -21.17 15.56 -23.27
C GLN A 398 -21.80 16.87 -23.77
N PRO A 399 -21.08 17.69 -24.55
CA PRO A 399 -21.73 18.72 -25.37
C PRO A 399 -22.77 18.04 -26.27
N PRO A 400 -23.97 18.63 -26.48
CA PRO A 400 -24.99 18.02 -27.30
C PRO A 400 -24.43 17.68 -28.69
N THR A 401 -24.51 16.41 -29.07
CA THR A 401 -24.17 15.94 -30.40
C THR A 401 -25.05 16.71 -31.40
N SER A 402 -24.41 17.44 -32.30
CA SER A 402 -25.10 18.09 -33.41
C SER A 402 -25.73 17.00 -34.27
N GLY A 403 -27.06 16.86 -34.19
CA GLY A 403 -27.82 15.92 -35.00
C GLY A 403 -27.58 16.16 -36.49
N GLY A 404 -26.93 15.19 -37.14
CA GLY A 404 -26.85 15.06 -38.59
C GLY A 404 -27.40 13.69 -39.00
N PRO A 405 -28.23 13.59 -40.05
CA PRO A 405 -29.05 12.41 -40.30
C PRO A 405 -28.25 11.22 -40.87
N ALA A 406 -28.84 10.03 -40.69
CA ALA A 406 -28.36 8.67 -40.95
C ALA A 406 -27.46 8.47 -42.20
N PRO A 407 -26.45 7.58 -42.12
CA PRO A 407 -25.52 7.35 -43.23
C PRO A 407 -26.17 6.57 -44.36
N THR A 408 -26.22 7.16 -45.55
CA THR A 408 -26.48 6.44 -46.80
C THR A 408 -25.17 5.84 -47.30
N THR A 409 -25.21 4.54 -47.57
CA THR A 409 -24.13 3.72 -48.11
C THR A 409 -23.62 4.26 -49.46
N THR A 410 -22.32 4.47 -49.63
CA THR A 410 -21.69 4.39 -50.95
C THR A 410 -20.23 3.92 -50.83
N THR A 411 -19.97 2.78 -51.47
CA THR A 411 -18.68 2.11 -51.69
C THR A 411 -17.82 2.85 -52.72
N ILE A 412 -16.50 2.49 -52.77
CA ILE A 412 -15.48 2.63 -53.85
C ILE A 412 -14.41 3.71 -53.52
N THR A 413 -13.09 3.56 -53.68
CA THR A 413 -12.12 2.46 -53.93
C THR A 413 -10.72 3.04 -53.66
N LYS A 414 -9.76 2.21 -53.20
CA LYS A 414 -8.36 2.57 -52.92
C LYS A 414 -7.58 3.08 -54.15
N SER A 415 -6.64 3.99 -53.94
CA SER A 415 -5.42 4.10 -54.77
C SER A 415 -4.21 4.49 -53.90
N VAL A 416 -3.12 3.75 -54.07
CA VAL A 416 -1.84 3.82 -53.34
C VAL A 416 -0.80 4.46 -54.24
N THR A 417 0.10 5.31 -53.70
CA THR A 417 1.35 5.71 -54.38
C THR A 417 2.48 5.89 -53.34
N PRO A 418 3.76 5.51 -53.63
CA PRO A 418 4.79 5.18 -52.63
C PRO A 418 5.74 6.33 -52.24
N PRO A 419 6.62 6.14 -51.23
CA PRO A 419 7.45 7.18 -50.62
C PRO A 419 8.81 7.41 -51.32
N PRO A 420 9.43 8.60 -51.23
CA PRO A 420 10.78 8.83 -51.75
C PRO A 420 11.89 8.55 -50.72
N ARG A 421 13.00 7.97 -51.18
CA ARG A 421 14.26 7.67 -50.45
C ARG A 421 15.40 8.65 -50.89
N PRO A 422 16.61 8.63 -50.29
CA PRO A 422 17.26 9.74 -49.60
C PRO A 422 18.43 10.40 -50.37
N LYS A 423 18.92 11.57 -49.92
CA LYS A 423 20.18 12.19 -50.40
C LYS A 423 21.26 12.24 -49.32
N ARG A 424 22.51 12.09 -49.76
CA ARG A 424 23.73 11.83 -48.96
C ARG A 424 24.56 13.11 -48.73
N ALA A 425 25.05 13.21 -47.49
CA ALA A 425 26.30 13.80 -46.96
C ALA A 425 26.98 15.03 -47.60
N GLY A 426 27.18 16.06 -46.75
CA GLY A 426 28.25 17.05 -46.86
C GLY A 426 28.93 17.24 -45.49
N THR A 427 30.25 17.12 -45.45
CA THR A 427 31.12 17.27 -44.27
C THR A 427 31.40 18.74 -43.96
N PRO A 428 31.54 19.14 -42.68
CA PRO A 428 32.61 20.08 -42.36
C PRO A 428 33.39 19.78 -41.06
N ARG A 429 34.72 19.76 -41.24
CA ARG A 429 35.84 20.35 -40.48
C ARG A 429 35.78 20.43 -38.94
N ALA A 430 36.82 19.84 -38.33
CA ALA A 430 37.17 19.89 -36.93
C ALA A 430 37.61 21.28 -36.44
N SER A 431 37.20 21.62 -35.22
CA SER A 431 37.80 22.66 -34.37
C SER A 431 37.91 22.14 -32.94
N THR A 432 39.13 21.94 -32.50
CA THR A 432 39.54 21.61 -31.12
C THR A 432 39.29 22.79 -30.19
N VAL A 433 38.47 22.58 -29.16
CA VAL A 433 38.34 23.48 -28.01
C VAL A 433 38.84 22.72 -26.78
N VAL A 434 39.90 23.26 -26.16
CA VAL A 434 40.44 22.80 -24.88
C VAL A 434 39.45 23.19 -23.78
N ARG A 435 38.95 22.20 -23.02
CA ARG A 435 38.08 22.38 -21.86
C ARG A 435 38.91 22.26 -20.57
N PRO A 436 38.80 23.19 -19.60
CA PRO A 436 39.45 23.07 -18.29
C PRO A 436 38.88 21.89 -17.48
N PRO A 437 39.57 21.41 -16.42
CA PRO A 437 39.12 20.27 -15.64
C PRO A 437 37.75 20.56 -15.04
N ALA A 438 36.81 19.65 -15.28
CA ALA A 438 35.50 19.71 -14.65
C ALA A 438 35.65 19.44 -13.15
N THR A 439 35.29 20.43 -12.34
CA THR A 439 34.84 20.22 -10.97
C THR A 439 33.68 19.22 -11.01
N ILE A 440 33.78 18.15 -10.23
CA ILE A 440 32.73 17.14 -10.08
C ILE A 440 31.55 17.83 -9.37
N ALA A 441 30.51 18.15 -10.12
CA ALA A 441 29.19 18.40 -9.56
C ALA A 441 28.46 17.05 -9.53
N THR A 442 28.14 16.57 -8.34
CA THR A 442 27.32 15.37 -8.09
C THR A 442 25.90 15.56 -8.63
N PRO A 443 25.22 14.52 -9.13
CA PRO A 443 23.92 14.66 -9.79
C PRO A 443 22.73 14.55 -8.82
N ASP A 444 21.93 15.62 -8.71
CA ASP A 444 20.63 15.68 -8.01
C ASP A 444 19.48 14.93 -8.75
N THR A 445 19.78 13.93 -9.58
CA THR A 445 18.82 13.16 -10.40
C THR A 445 18.68 11.69 -10.01
N ALA A 446 19.36 11.22 -8.97
CA ALA A 446 19.32 9.84 -8.52
C ALA A 446 18.08 9.55 -7.65
N THR A 447 17.43 8.40 -7.85
CA THR A 447 16.33 7.91 -6.98
C THR A 447 16.82 7.77 -5.53
N PRO A 448 15.94 7.75 -4.51
CA PRO A 448 16.36 7.49 -3.13
C PRO A 448 17.21 6.22 -2.98
N ALA A 449 16.82 5.13 -3.67
CA ALA A 449 17.60 3.90 -3.70
C ALA A 449 18.99 4.09 -4.34
N ALA A 450 19.09 4.83 -5.46
CA ALA A 450 20.37 5.11 -6.11
C ALA A 450 21.27 6.03 -5.26
N ARG A 451 20.70 7.04 -4.59
CA ARG A 451 21.45 7.91 -3.65
C ARG A 451 21.94 7.13 -2.45
N LEU A 452 21.07 6.31 -1.84
CA LEU A 452 21.45 5.45 -0.73
C LEU A 452 22.51 4.43 -1.15
N GLY A 453 22.36 3.82 -2.33
CA GLY A 453 23.37 2.92 -2.88
C GLY A 453 24.73 3.62 -3.05
N ALA A 454 24.74 4.83 -3.62
CA ALA A 454 25.97 5.62 -3.74
C ALA A 454 26.56 6.00 -2.38
N TYR A 455 25.73 6.39 -1.40
CA TYR A 455 26.15 6.69 -0.04
C TYR A 455 26.83 5.48 0.61
N LEU A 456 26.20 4.30 0.57
CA LEU A 456 26.74 3.07 1.14
C LEU A 456 28.04 2.64 0.45
N ALA A 457 28.12 2.73 -0.88
CA ALA A 457 29.35 2.43 -1.60
C ALA A 457 30.50 3.40 -1.27
N ASN A 458 30.20 4.68 -1.01
CA ASN A 458 31.19 5.67 -0.61
C ASN A 458 31.70 5.46 0.82
N ARG A 459 31.07 4.58 1.62
CA ARG A 459 31.56 4.18 2.95
C ARG A 459 32.58 3.05 2.90
N LEU A 460 32.83 2.47 1.72
CA LEU A 460 33.86 1.45 1.54
C LEU A 460 35.23 2.11 1.34
N THR A 461 36.16 1.90 2.27
CA THR A 461 37.59 2.15 2.08
C THR A 461 38.09 1.31 0.90
N ASP A 462 38.87 1.95 0.01
CA ASP A 462 39.35 1.40 -1.27
C ASP A 462 38.25 0.80 -2.18
N GLY A 463 36.98 1.07 -1.86
CA GLY A 463 35.82 0.54 -2.55
C GLY A 463 35.53 -0.94 -2.29
N ASP A 464 36.08 -1.58 -1.25
CA ASP A 464 35.87 -2.99 -0.94
C ASP A 464 35.57 -3.34 0.54
N HIS A 465 35.83 -2.48 1.52
CA HIS A 465 35.50 -2.80 2.92
C HIS A 465 35.15 -1.57 3.76
N VAL A 466 34.39 -1.75 4.84
CA VAL A 466 34.10 -0.71 5.82
C VAL A 466 35.19 -0.71 6.88
N GLU A 467 35.62 0.48 7.31
CA GLU A 467 36.52 0.66 8.44
C GLU A 467 35.86 1.46 9.57
N VAL A 468 36.18 1.11 10.81
CA VAL A 468 35.80 1.82 12.03
C VAL A 468 37.05 2.24 12.78
N THR A 469 37.04 3.43 13.38
CA THR A 469 38.14 3.92 14.21
C THR A 469 37.71 3.99 15.67
N GLU A 470 38.41 3.26 16.53
CA GLU A 470 38.19 3.21 17.97
C GLU A 470 39.52 3.44 18.69
N ASP A 471 39.54 4.34 19.68
CA ASP A 471 40.73 4.72 20.43
C ASP A 471 41.97 5.09 19.57
N GLY A 472 41.72 5.72 18.42
CA GLY A 472 42.76 6.14 17.47
C GLY A 472 43.39 5.02 16.65
N ARG A 473 42.81 3.81 16.68
CA ARG A 473 43.17 2.68 15.81
C ARG A 473 42.03 2.38 14.86
N THR A 474 42.38 2.11 13.60
CA THR A 474 41.42 1.76 12.55
C THR A 474 41.37 0.25 12.38
N TYR A 475 40.16 -0.30 12.32
CA TYR A 475 39.88 -1.72 12.15
C TYR A 475 38.90 -1.91 11.01
N VAL A 476 38.99 -3.06 10.34
CA VAL A 476 37.98 -3.47 9.37
C VAL A 476 36.71 -3.89 10.10
N ASP A 477 35.58 -3.32 9.71
CA ASP A 477 34.25 -3.74 10.14
C ASP A 477 33.68 -4.74 9.13
N TYR A 478 33.99 -6.03 9.35
CA TYR A 478 33.58 -7.11 8.46
C TYR A 478 32.06 -7.33 8.45
N ASP A 479 31.39 -7.08 9.59
CA ASP A 479 29.95 -7.25 9.71
C ASP A 479 29.20 -6.19 8.90
N ALA A 480 29.59 -4.92 9.06
CA ALA A 480 29.07 -3.84 8.24
C ALA A 480 29.42 -4.02 6.76
N THR A 481 30.60 -4.57 6.44
CA THR A 481 30.97 -4.88 5.04
C THR A 481 30.04 -5.93 4.44
N ALA A 482 29.72 -7.00 5.17
CA ALA A 482 28.78 -8.03 4.73
C ALA A 482 27.37 -7.46 4.55
N ASP A 483 26.93 -6.61 5.48
CA ASP A 483 25.63 -5.96 5.41
C ASP A 483 25.56 -4.98 4.23
N VAL A 484 26.65 -4.26 3.89
CA VAL A 484 26.71 -3.39 2.70
C VAL A 484 26.52 -4.21 1.42
N VAL A 485 27.10 -5.42 1.33
CA VAL A 485 26.87 -6.31 0.18
C VAL A 485 25.39 -6.65 0.04
N LEU A 486 24.73 -7.08 1.13
CA LEU A 486 23.32 -7.45 1.12
C LEU A 486 22.40 -6.24 0.86
N ALA A 487 22.72 -5.09 1.43
CA ALA A 487 22.00 -3.83 1.24
C ALA A 487 22.08 -3.34 -0.22
N LEU A 488 23.26 -3.32 -0.82
CA LEU A 488 23.45 -2.91 -2.22
C LEU A 488 22.77 -3.89 -3.19
N ARG A 489 22.82 -5.19 -2.90
CA ARG A 489 22.03 -6.22 -3.61
C ARG A 489 20.53 -5.95 -3.49
N ALA A 490 20.04 -5.62 -2.30
CA ALA A 490 18.64 -5.23 -2.11
C ALA A 490 18.28 -3.92 -2.84
N LEU A 491 19.20 -2.97 -2.99
CA LEU A 491 18.93 -1.70 -3.69
C LEU A 491 19.03 -1.79 -5.23
N ASP A 492 19.64 -2.86 -5.75
CA ASP A 492 20.00 -3.00 -7.17
C ASP A 492 21.07 -2.00 -7.64
N GLN A 493 21.95 -1.61 -6.74
CA GLN A 493 22.91 -0.53 -7.00
C GLN A 493 24.35 -0.99 -6.80
N GLN A 494 25.26 -0.26 -7.42
CA GLN A 494 26.71 -0.37 -7.21
C GLN A 494 27.26 -1.81 -7.39
N PRO A 495 26.98 -2.48 -8.53
CA PRO A 495 27.39 -3.87 -8.75
C PRO A 495 28.90 -4.09 -8.65
N ASP A 496 29.71 -3.11 -9.06
CA ASP A 496 31.17 -3.21 -8.94
C ASP A 496 31.64 -3.18 -7.47
N SER A 497 31.02 -2.34 -6.64
CA SER A 497 31.32 -2.30 -5.20
C SER A 497 30.85 -3.56 -4.49
N VAL A 498 29.69 -4.11 -4.87
CA VAL A 498 29.20 -5.41 -4.41
C VAL A 498 30.20 -6.51 -4.76
N ALA A 499 30.72 -6.54 -5.99
CA ALA A 499 31.67 -7.55 -6.43
C ALA A 499 32.99 -7.46 -5.65
N ARG A 500 33.56 -6.25 -5.51
CA ARG A 500 34.81 -6.04 -4.76
C ARG A 500 34.66 -6.38 -3.28
N ALA A 501 33.59 -5.92 -2.62
CA ALA A 501 33.36 -6.20 -1.21
C ALA A 501 33.10 -7.68 -0.93
N SER A 502 32.35 -8.35 -1.82
CA SER A 502 32.17 -9.80 -1.72
C SER A 502 33.51 -10.53 -1.89
N GLN A 503 34.34 -10.12 -2.85
CA GLN A 503 35.67 -10.69 -3.05
C GLN A 503 36.60 -10.44 -1.85
N PHE A 504 36.51 -9.27 -1.21
CA PHE A 504 37.25 -8.96 0.01
C PHE A 504 36.88 -9.92 1.15
N LEU A 505 35.58 -10.08 1.41
CA LEU A 505 35.07 -10.90 2.52
C LEU A 505 35.41 -12.39 2.42
N VAL A 506 35.55 -12.92 1.20
CA VAL A 506 35.85 -14.33 0.98
C VAL A 506 37.36 -14.65 0.91
N LYS A 507 38.24 -13.65 1.11
CA LYS A 507 39.68 -13.89 1.25
C LYS A 507 39.95 -14.72 2.51
N PRO A 508 40.93 -15.65 2.49
CA PRO A 508 41.25 -16.47 3.66
C PRO A 508 41.48 -15.66 4.94
N GLU A 509 42.13 -14.50 4.84
CA GLU A 509 42.45 -13.63 5.97
C GLU A 509 41.20 -12.94 6.53
N ALA A 510 40.28 -12.51 5.66
CA ALA A 510 39.02 -11.90 6.06
C ALA A 510 38.07 -12.93 6.69
N VAL A 511 37.96 -14.12 6.08
CA VAL A 511 37.23 -15.26 6.65
C VAL A 511 37.79 -15.61 8.03
N GLN A 512 39.12 -15.72 8.15
CA GLN A 512 39.75 -16.00 9.43
C GLN A 512 39.39 -14.94 10.48
N ALA A 513 39.58 -13.66 10.16
CA ALA A 513 39.36 -12.57 11.09
C ALA A 513 37.89 -12.40 11.52
N TYR A 514 36.95 -12.57 10.58
CA TYR A 514 35.52 -12.33 10.85
C TYR A 514 34.83 -13.54 11.46
N ALA A 515 35.11 -14.74 10.96
CA ALA A 515 34.38 -15.94 11.36
C ALA A 515 35.11 -16.86 12.33
N HIS A 516 36.45 -16.76 12.43
CA HIS A 516 37.27 -17.68 13.22
C HIS A 516 38.19 -16.98 14.23
N GLY A 517 37.83 -15.75 14.63
CA GLY A 517 38.56 -14.97 15.61
C GLY A 517 39.71 -14.16 15.03
N ALA A 518 39.96 -13.00 15.62
CA ALA A 518 41.06 -12.14 15.24
C ALA A 518 42.42 -12.75 15.66
N PRO A 519 43.54 -12.43 14.99
CA PRO A 519 44.85 -13.03 15.26
C PRO A 519 45.38 -12.89 16.70
N TYR A 520 44.81 -11.99 17.50
CA TYR A 520 45.17 -11.76 18.90
C TYR A 520 44.32 -12.58 19.90
N GLU A 521 43.23 -13.20 19.44
CA GLU A 521 42.46 -14.14 20.26
C GLU A 521 43.29 -15.40 20.54
N GLN A 522 43.24 -15.85 21.79
CA GLN A 522 43.97 -17.05 22.23
C GLN A 522 43.03 -18.25 22.14
N GLY A 523 43.37 -19.23 21.28
CA GLY A 523 42.59 -20.46 21.09
C GLY A 523 41.77 -20.47 19.80
N ASP A 524 41.18 -21.62 19.47
CA ASP A 524 40.31 -21.77 18.31
C ASP A 524 38.96 -21.07 18.58
N ALA A 525 38.52 -20.23 17.64
CA ALA A 525 37.23 -19.55 17.68
C ALA A 525 36.43 -19.82 16.39
N SER A 526 35.11 -19.76 16.48
CA SER A 526 34.19 -19.87 15.35
C SER A 526 32.84 -19.27 15.72
N TYR A 527 32.34 -18.35 14.91
CA TYR A 527 31.13 -17.57 15.20
C TYR A 527 30.02 -17.84 14.19
N ALA A 528 28.84 -18.20 14.66
CA ALA A 528 27.71 -18.64 13.84
C ALA A 528 27.15 -17.52 12.97
N GLY A 529 26.97 -16.31 13.53
CA GLY A 529 26.46 -15.15 12.79
C GLY A 529 27.36 -14.77 11.60
N PRO A 530 28.67 -14.50 11.85
CA PRO A 530 29.66 -14.26 10.81
C PRO A 530 29.75 -15.35 9.75
N LEU A 531 29.79 -16.63 10.15
CA LEU A 531 29.79 -17.76 9.22
C LEU A 531 28.52 -17.76 8.35
N ALA A 532 27.34 -17.50 8.92
CA ALA A 532 26.10 -17.46 8.17
C ALA A 532 26.08 -16.33 7.13
N LYS A 533 26.49 -15.11 7.49
CA LYS A 533 26.59 -13.99 6.54
C LYS A 533 27.63 -14.29 5.44
N LEU A 534 28.79 -14.85 5.80
CA LEU A 534 29.81 -15.24 4.81
C LEU A 534 29.35 -16.35 3.86
N VAL A 535 28.56 -17.32 4.31
CA VAL A 535 27.94 -18.32 3.41
C VAL A 535 27.09 -17.62 2.37
N LEU A 536 26.19 -16.72 2.78
CA LEU A 536 25.29 -16.01 1.87
C LEU A 536 26.07 -15.13 0.89
N VAL A 537 27.05 -14.36 1.36
CA VAL A 537 27.93 -13.54 0.51
C VAL A 537 28.71 -14.41 -0.48
N ALA A 538 29.27 -15.53 -0.03
CA ALA A 538 30.02 -16.44 -0.89
C ALA A 538 29.11 -17.08 -1.96
N GLU A 539 27.87 -17.43 -1.63
CA GLU A 539 26.92 -17.97 -2.62
C GLU A 539 26.46 -16.91 -3.63
N PHE A 540 26.17 -15.68 -3.19
CA PHE A 540 25.92 -14.55 -4.09
C PHE A 540 27.10 -14.29 -5.05
N ALA A 541 28.33 -14.42 -4.54
CA ALA A 541 29.55 -14.25 -5.32
C ALA A 541 29.92 -15.50 -6.15
N LYS A 542 29.20 -16.61 -5.99
CA LYS A 542 29.51 -17.92 -6.58
C LYS A 542 30.96 -18.35 -6.25
N ALA A 543 31.40 -18.08 -5.03
CA ALA A 543 32.74 -18.40 -4.55
C ALA A 543 32.84 -19.84 -4.03
N ASP A 544 33.89 -20.56 -4.42
CA ASP A 544 34.11 -21.98 -4.07
C ASP A 544 34.13 -22.26 -2.56
N VAL A 545 34.46 -21.24 -1.76
CA VAL A 545 34.55 -21.33 -0.29
C VAL A 545 33.19 -21.47 0.41
N ALA A 546 32.07 -21.18 -0.26
CA ALA A 546 30.73 -21.24 0.32
C ALA A 546 30.41 -22.60 0.98
N GLY A 547 30.77 -23.70 0.32
CA GLY A 547 30.54 -25.06 0.86
C GLY A 547 31.33 -25.33 2.13
N ARG A 548 32.57 -24.84 2.22
CA ARG A 548 33.40 -24.97 3.42
C ARG A 548 32.85 -24.14 4.58
N LEU A 549 32.49 -22.88 4.33
CA LEU A 549 31.90 -21.99 5.33
C LEU A 549 30.60 -22.57 5.90
N ARG A 550 29.76 -23.17 5.05
CA ARG A 550 28.54 -23.85 5.49
C ARG A 550 28.86 -25.06 6.36
N ALA A 551 29.86 -25.86 5.99
CA ALA A 551 30.28 -27.00 6.80
C ALA A 551 30.80 -26.56 8.17
N ASP A 552 31.52 -25.44 8.24
CA ASP A 552 32.00 -24.87 9.50
C ASP A 552 30.83 -24.31 10.35
N LEU A 553 29.84 -23.64 9.74
CA LEU A 553 28.61 -23.22 10.41
C LEU A 553 27.84 -24.40 11.02
N VAL A 554 27.69 -25.49 10.26
CA VAL A 554 26.98 -26.69 10.71
C VAL A 554 27.66 -27.36 11.91
N LYS A 555 28.99 -27.23 12.07
CA LYS A 555 29.69 -27.74 13.27
C LYS A 555 29.29 -27.01 14.55
N LEU A 556 28.82 -25.77 14.44
CA LEU A 556 28.32 -24.97 15.57
C LEU A 556 26.86 -25.29 15.93
N ARG A 557 26.18 -26.14 15.14
CA ARG A 557 24.80 -26.54 15.41
C ARG A 557 24.77 -27.65 16.46
N GLY A 558 24.21 -27.34 17.63
CA GLY A 558 23.91 -28.30 18.69
C GLY A 558 22.81 -29.29 18.30
N ALA A 559 22.61 -30.30 19.14
CA ALA A 559 21.63 -31.35 18.89
C ALA A 559 20.18 -30.82 18.91
N GLY A 560 19.91 -29.76 19.67
CA GLY A 560 18.61 -29.08 19.72
C GLY A 560 18.38 -28.10 18.57
N GLY A 561 19.39 -27.87 17.72
CA GLY A 561 19.34 -26.95 16.59
C GLY A 561 19.90 -25.57 16.86
N GLU A 562 20.24 -25.25 18.10
CA GLU A 562 20.91 -24.00 18.50
C GLU A 562 22.27 -23.86 17.82
N PHE A 563 22.61 -22.64 17.38
CA PHE A 563 23.93 -22.33 16.85
C PHE A 563 24.72 -21.51 17.86
N THR A 564 25.73 -22.12 18.46
CA THR A 564 26.51 -21.51 19.55
C THR A 564 27.89 -21.12 19.06
N ASP A 565 28.35 -19.94 19.46
CA ASP A 565 29.69 -19.47 19.16
C ASP A 565 30.73 -20.22 20.00
N THR A 566 31.95 -20.30 19.48
CA THR A 566 33.12 -20.81 20.19
C THR A 566 34.21 -19.76 20.17
N GLY A 567 34.98 -19.65 21.25
CA GLY A 567 36.05 -18.67 21.39
C GLY A 567 35.93 -17.82 22.66
N SER A 568 36.94 -17.01 22.91
CA SER A 568 37.02 -16.11 24.07
C SER A 568 36.11 -14.88 23.91
N PHE A 569 35.80 -14.50 22.66
CA PHE A 569 34.82 -13.44 22.34
C PHE A 569 33.47 -13.99 21.88
N ALA A 570 33.17 -15.26 22.18
CA ALA A 570 31.88 -15.84 21.87
C ALA A 570 30.76 -14.99 22.47
N ASP A 571 29.81 -14.59 21.64
CA ASP A 571 28.66 -13.82 22.08
C ASP A 571 27.67 -14.76 22.80
N ALA A 572 27.43 -14.46 24.07
CA ALA A 572 26.54 -15.20 24.94
C ALA A 572 25.05 -14.88 24.69
N ASP A 573 24.76 -13.80 23.95
CA ASP A 573 23.39 -13.41 23.64
C ASP A 573 22.83 -14.28 22.50
N GLU A 574 22.09 -15.32 22.88
CA GLU A 574 21.37 -16.16 21.94
C GLU A 574 20.10 -15.43 21.46
N THR A 575 20.20 -14.61 20.42
CA THR A 575 19.04 -13.89 19.86
C THR A 575 18.34 -14.64 18.73
N VAL A 576 17.04 -14.38 18.55
CA VAL A 576 16.28 -14.93 17.42
C VAL A 576 16.82 -14.44 16.08
N GLU A 577 17.29 -13.20 15.99
CA GLU A 577 17.85 -12.64 14.75
C GLU A 577 19.12 -13.36 14.32
N ARG A 578 20.05 -13.62 15.26
CA ARG A 578 21.27 -14.38 14.99
C ARG A 578 20.95 -15.81 14.56
N HIS A 579 19.99 -16.44 15.23
CA HIS A 579 19.54 -17.78 14.86
C HIS A 579 18.89 -17.81 13.47
N ALA A 580 18.11 -16.78 13.12
CA ALA A 580 17.49 -16.64 11.81
C ALA A 580 18.52 -16.58 10.68
N TRP A 581 19.66 -15.89 10.86
CA TRP A 581 20.77 -15.91 9.90
C TRP A 581 21.31 -17.32 9.66
N ALA A 582 21.53 -18.10 10.71
CA ALA A 582 22.03 -19.46 10.59
C ALA A 582 21.01 -20.39 9.89
N VAL A 583 19.71 -20.21 10.16
CA VAL A 583 18.62 -20.91 9.44
C VAL A 583 18.62 -20.54 7.95
N LEU A 584 18.81 -19.27 7.60
CA LEU A 584 18.90 -18.81 6.21
C LEU A 584 20.11 -19.44 5.48
N ALA A 585 21.30 -19.37 6.06
CA ALA A 585 22.53 -19.91 5.48
C ALA A 585 22.51 -21.45 5.33
N THR A 586 21.69 -22.12 6.13
CA THR A 586 21.48 -23.57 6.10
C THR A 586 20.13 -23.98 5.51
N ALA A 587 19.45 -23.11 4.74
CA ALA A 587 18.10 -23.38 4.23
C ALA A 587 17.96 -24.67 3.40
N ALA A 588 19.05 -25.17 2.80
CA ALA A 588 19.08 -26.46 2.11
C ALA A 588 19.02 -27.68 3.06
N ASP A 589 19.56 -27.55 4.27
CA ASP A 589 19.52 -28.56 5.33
C ASP A 589 19.45 -27.86 6.71
N PRO A 590 18.27 -27.33 7.08
CA PRO A 590 18.12 -26.56 8.31
C PRO A 590 18.23 -27.44 9.57
N GLY A 591 18.13 -28.77 9.43
CA GLY A 591 18.14 -29.71 10.56
C GLY A 591 17.11 -29.32 11.65
N PRO A 592 17.46 -29.45 12.95
CA PRO A 592 16.56 -29.08 14.04
C PRO A 592 16.43 -27.56 14.26
N ALA A 593 17.19 -26.71 13.55
CA ALA A 593 17.21 -25.27 13.81
C ALA A 593 15.88 -24.56 13.52
N VAL A 594 15.14 -25.02 12.50
CA VAL A 594 13.79 -24.49 12.19
C VAL A 594 12.81 -24.88 13.30
N GLU A 595 12.86 -26.12 13.79
CA GLU A 595 11.98 -26.57 14.88
C GLU A 595 12.30 -25.84 16.19
N LEU A 596 13.58 -25.55 16.47
CA LEU A 596 13.96 -24.68 17.58
C LEU A 596 13.33 -23.30 17.42
N LEU A 597 13.43 -22.67 16.25
CA LEU A 597 12.81 -21.36 16.03
C LEU A 597 11.29 -21.42 16.23
N LEU A 598 10.60 -22.40 15.64
CA LEU A 598 9.17 -22.62 15.82
C LEU A 598 8.75 -22.89 17.27
N SER A 599 9.67 -23.40 18.10
CA SER A 599 9.43 -23.60 19.54
C SER A 599 9.39 -22.30 20.34
N ARG A 600 9.91 -21.20 19.79
CA ARG A 600 10.01 -19.90 20.46
C ARG A 600 8.91 -18.90 20.09
N GLN A 601 7.94 -19.28 19.25
CA GLN A 601 6.86 -18.37 18.88
C GLN A 601 6.00 -18.00 20.11
N CYS A 602 5.79 -16.71 20.33
CA CYS A 602 4.94 -16.17 21.37
C CYS A 602 3.45 -16.46 21.11
N ALA A 603 2.62 -16.31 22.14
CA ALA A 603 1.19 -16.59 22.06
C ALA A 603 0.43 -15.73 21.02
N ASP A 604 0.89 -14.52 20.75
CA ASP A 604 0.33 -13.60 19.74
C ASP A 604 0.90 -13.81 18.32
N GLY A 605 1.77 -14.81 18.12
CA GLY A 605 2.39 -15.12 16.83
C GLY A 605 3.73 -14.42 16.58
N THR A 606 4.14 -13.46 17.41
CA THR A 606 5.47 -12.83 17.33
C THR A 606 6.59 -13.74 17.85
N PHE A 607 7.85 -13.30 17.76
CA PHE A 607 9.01 -14.00 18.32
C PHE A 607 9.73 -13.13 19.36
N PRO A 608 10.24 -13.72 20.45
CA PRO A 608 10.97 -12.98 21.47
C PRO A 608 12.34 -12.52 20.94
N LYS A 609 12.91 -11.50 21.58
CA LYS A 609 14.27 -11.04 21.24
C LYS A 609 15.32 -12.14 21.47
N HIS A 610 15.23 -12.82 22.60
CA HIS A 610 16.17 -13.86 23.01
C HIS A 610 15.58 -15.26 22.79
N LEU A 611 16.39 -16.14 22.22
CA LEU A 611 16.05 -17.52 21.83
C LEU A 611 15.82 -18.41 23.06
N ASP A 612 16.44 -18.10 24.20
CA ASP A 612 16.26 -18.80 25.46
C ASP A 612 14.87 -18.57 26.10
N THR A 613 14.15 -17.54 25.65
CA THR A 613 12.78 -17.24 26.11
C THR A 613 11.84 -18.34 25.65
N VAL A 614 11.39 -19.19 26.59
CA VAL A 614 10.55 -20.38 26.30
C VAL A 614 9.08 -20.01 26.14
N GLU A 615 8.59 -19.04 26.92
CA GLU A 615 7.20 -18.59 26.88
C GLU A 615 7.14 -17.06 26.87
N CYS A 616 6.34 -16.50 25.97
CA CYS A 616 6.08 -15.07 25.87
C CYS A 616 4.65 -14.82 25.40
N GLY A 617 4.03 -13.76 25.94
CA GLY A 617 2.71 -13.30 25.48
C GLY A 617 2.81 -12.53 24.16
N SER A 618 3.80 -11.65 24.07
CA SER A 618 4.16 -10.86 22.90
C SER A 618 5.68 -10.71 22.86
N GLY A 619 6.22 -10.57 21.66
CA GLY A 619 7.64 -10.60 21.35
C GLY A 619 8.14 -9.30 20.73
N ASP A 620 9.34 -9.37 20.18
CA ASP A 620 10.06 -8.28 19.54
C ASP A 620 9.79 -8.27 18.03
N LEU A 621 9.55 -7.10 17.44
CA LEU A 621 9.18 -6.98 16.04
C LEU A 621 10.35 -7.23 15.08
N ALA A 622 11.57 -6.86 15.47
CA ALA A 622 12.76 -7.09 14.65
C ALA A 622 13.09 -8.59 14.62
N ALA A 623 13.04 -9.25 15.78
CA ALA A 623 13.11 -10.70 15.90
C ALA A 623 12.01 -11.40 15.09
N THR A 624 10.77 -10.89 15.13
CA THR A 624 9.64 -11.42 14.35
C THR A 624 9.89 -11.27 12.84
N ALA A 625 10.39 -10.12 12.37
CA ALA A 625 10.72 -9.91 10.97
C ALA A 625 11.85 -10.83 10.48
N ALA A 626 12.88 -11.04 11.29
CA ALA A 626 13.95 -11.98 11.00
C ALA A 626 13.43 -13.43 10.93
N ALA A 627 12.58 -13.83 11.89
CA ALA A 627 11.97 -15.15 11.91
C ALA A 627 11.06 -15.39 10.69
N VAL A 628 10.23 -14.42 10.29
CA VAL A 628 9.41 -14.49 9.06
C VAL A 628 10.28 -14.74 7.84
N THR A 629 11.38 -14.00 7.71
CA THR A 629 12.30 -14.12 6.58
C THR A 629 12.96 -15.50 6.54
N ALA A 630 13.44 -16.01 7.68
CA ALA A 630 14.04 -17.33 7.78
C ALA A 630 13.04 -18.47 7.54
N LEU A 631 11.82 -18.36 8.10
CA LEU A 631 10.78 -19.37 7.93
C LEU A 631 10.29 -19.44 6.49
N ALA A 632 10.30 -18.33 5.74
CA ALA A 632 9.90 -18.28 4.34
C ALA A 632 10.94 -18.86 3.37
N ALA A 633 12.22 -18.91 3.75
CA ALA A 633 13.30 -19.17 2.82
C ALA A 633 13.40 -20.64 2.38
N ARG A 634 13.84 -20.82 1.13
CA ARG A 634 14.31 -22.07 0.53
C ARG A 634 15.54 -21.80 -0.34
N PRO A 635 16.32 -22.83 -0.71
CA PRO A 635 17.32 -22.71 -1.78
C PRO A 635 16.72 -22.07 -3.03
N HIS A 636 17.51 -21.29 -3.75
CA HIS A 636 17.04 -20.56 -4.92
C HIS A 636 16.39 -21.49 -5.96
N THR A 637 15.27 -21.01 -6.51
CA THR A 637 14.59 -21.60 -7.66
C THR A 637 13.83 -20.49 -8.39
N ASP A 638 13.71 -20.62 -9.70
CA ASP A 638 12.89 -19.73 -10.53
C ASP A 638 11.37 -19.95 -10.33
N ALA A 639 10.98 -21.01 -9.62
CA ALA A 639 9.60 -21.27 -9.31
C ALA A 639 9.03 -20.15 -8.43
N ALA A 640 7.84 -19.65 -8.78
CA ALA A 640 7.13 -18.69 -7.95
C ALA A 640 6.91 -19.25 -6.53
N PRO A 641 6.88 -18.38 -5.49
CA PRO A 641 6.50 -18.79 -4.14
C PRO A 641 5.08 -19.38 -4.15
N SER A 642 4.87 -20.47 -3.42
CA SER A 642 3.60 -21.18 -3.38
C SER A 642 2.55 -20.42 -2.57
N THR A 643 1.30 -20.40 -3.04
CA THR A 643 0.13 -20.01 -2.21
C THR A 643 -0.41 -21.18 -1.40
N ARG A 644 0.16 -22.38 -1.53
CA ARG A 644 -0.17 -23.57 -0.73
C ARG A 644 0.98 -23.91 0.21
N ARG A 645 0.72 -24.74 1.23
CA ARG A 645 1.78 -25.32 2.07
C ARG A 645 2.89 -25.94 1.19
N PRO A 646 4.15 -25.48 1.31
CA PRO A 646 5.26 -26.08 0.57
C PRO A 646 5.51 -27.54 0.96
N ASP A 647 6.00 -28.34 0.02
CA ASP A 647 6.33 -29.74 0.27
C ASP A 647 7.42 -29.87 1.33
N GLY A 648 7.26 -30.83 2.24
CA GLY A 648 8.18 -31.07 3.35
C GLY A 648 8.04 -30.09 4.52
N TRP A 649 7.16 -29.09 4.45
CA TRP A 649 6.88 -28.20 5.58
C TRP A 649 5.81 -28.78 6.49
N SER A 650 6.04 -28.67 7.81
CA SER A 650 5.04 -28.99 8.82
C SER A 650 3.89 -27.97 8.84
N GLU A 651 2.71 -28.37 9.30
CA GLU A 651 1.59 -27.44 9.55
C GLU A 651 1.96 -26.37 10.56
N ARG A 652 2.73 -26.75 11.57
CA ARG A 652 3.30 -25.83 12.56
C ARG A 652 4.12 -24.74 11.90
N ARG A 653 4.99 -25.07 10.94
CA ARG A 653 5.81 -24.07 10.22
C ARG A 653 4.95 -23.08 9.46
N VAL A 654 3.95 -23.56 8.72
CA VAL A 654 3.03 -22.70 7.95
C VAL A 654 2.21 -21.82 8.88
N SER A 655 1.60 -22.40 9.91
CA SER A 655 0.81 -21.66 10.90
C SER A 655 1.65 -20.60 11.59
N ALA A 656 2.87 -20.93 12.01
CA ALA A 656 3.76 -19.99 12.65
C ALA A 656 4.13 -18.83 11.72
N PHE A 657 4.45 -19.13 10.46
CA PHE A 657 4.72 -18.12 9.45
C PHE A 657 3.54 -17.17 9.23
N VAL A 658 2.32 -17.70 9.03
CA VAL A 658 1.11 -16.88 8.84
C VAL A 658 0.84 -15.99 10.05
N SER A 659 0.89 -16.55 11.27
CA SER A 659 0.65 -15.80 12.50
C SER A 659 1.68 -14.68 12.69
N ALA A 660 2.96 -14.96 12.41
CA ALA A 660 4.03 -13.96 12.54
C ALA A 660 3.87 -12.83 11.52
N VAL A 661 3.54 -13.15 10.26
CA VAL A 661 3.25 -12.13 9.24
C VAL A 661 2.02 -11.29 9.62
N GLY A 662 0.98 -11.92 10.17
CA GLY A 662 -0.20 -11.22 10.70
C GLY A 662 0.17 -10.24 11.81
N ALA A 663 1.01 -10.65 12.76
CA ALA A 663 1.46 -9.80 13.86
C ALA A 663 2.28 -8.58 13.40
N LEU A 664 3.05 -8.71 12.31
CA LEU A 664 3.75 -7.58 11.67
C LEU A 664 2.80 -6.55 11.02
N GLY A 665 1.52 -6.89 10.80
CA GLY A 665 0.50 -6.02 10.22
C GLY A 665 -0.24 -5.12 11.22
N VAL A 666 -0.18 -5.40 12.53
CA VAL A 666 -1.01 -4.74 13.57
C VAL A 666 -0.43 -3.41 14.07
N ARG A 667 0.81 -3.06 13.70
CA ARG A 667 1.54 -1.90 14.26
C ARG A 667 2.19 -0.91 13.29
N PRO A 668 2.19 -1.06 11.95
CA PRO A 668 2.58 0.05 11.09
C PRO A 668 1.55 1.17 11.22
N THR A 669 2.00 2.41 11.41
CA THR A 669 1.14 3.58 11.20
C THR A 669 0.60 3.57 9.78
N GLY A 670 -0.39 4.43 9.52
CA GLY A 670 -1.00 4.59 8.20
C GLY A 670 -0.03 4.50 7.03
N GLU A 671 1.16 5.08 7.12
CA GLU A 671 2.16 5.09 6.05
C GLU A 671 3.07 3.84 5.96
N GLY A 672 2.82 2.79 6.75
CA GLY A 672 3.63 1.58 6.78
C GLY A 672 4.94 1.70 7.57
N VAL A 673 5.14 2.79 8.30
CA VAL A 673 6.33 3.07 9.14
C VAL A 673 6.02 2.68 10.58
N VAL A 674 6.93 1.94 11.21
CA VAL A 674 6.90 1.61 12.63
C VAL A 674 7.44 2.80 13.41
N THR A 675 6.70 3.28 14.41
CA THR A 675 7.15 4.35 15.30
C THR A 675 7.82 3.77 16.54
N GLY A 676 8.95 4.35 16.95
CA GLY A 676 9.57 4.05 18.24
C GLY A 676 8.74 4.56 19.42
N GLU A 677 9.17 4.28 20.65
CA GLU A 677 8.45 4.64 21.88
C GLU A 677 8.19 6.15 22.04
N GLY A 678 9.00 6.99 21.38
CA GLY A 678 8.86 8.44 21.35
C GLY A 678 7.94 9.00 20.25
N GLY A 679 7.33 8.13 19.43
CA GLY A 679 6.48 8.53 18.30
C GLY A 679 7.23 8.90 17.01
N GLU A 680 8.56 8.89 17.03
CA GLU A 680 9.41 9.10 15.85
C GLU A 680 9.47 7.84 14.97
N PRO A 681 9.67 7.97 13.64
CA PRO A 681 9.95 6.84 12.76
C PRO A 681 11.15 6.00 13.22
N ASP A 682 10.93 4.71 13.46
CA ASP A 682 12.01 3.73 13.60
C ASP A 682 12.35 3.19 12.20
N VAL A 683 13.35 3.81 11.58
CA VAL A 683 13.77 3.52 10.19
C VAL A 683 14.21 2.06 10.02
N ALA A 684 15.03 1.57 10.95
CA ALA A 684 15.59 0.22 10.88
C ALA A 684 14.49 -0.84 11.05
N LEU A 685 13.64 -0.66 12.06
CA LEU A 685 12.54 -1.58 12.30
C LEU A 685 11.52 -1.54 11.17
N SER A 686 11.20 -0.35 10.64
CA SER A 686 10.31 -0.20 9.48
C SER A 686 10.83 -0.94 8.26
N ALA A 687 12.14 -0.86 7.99
CA ALA A 687 12.76 -1.54 6.88
C ALA A 687 12.76 -3.07 7.07
N ALA A 688 13.03 -3.56 8.27
CA ALA A 688 12.97 -4.99 8.60
C ALA A 688 11.54 -5.55 8.42
N VAL A 689 10.53 -4.85 8.93
CA VAL A 689 9.12 -5.23 8.78
C VAL A 689 8.70 -5.21 7.31
N ALA A 690 9.08 -4.19 6.55
CA ALA A 690 8.81 -4.11 5.11
C ALA A 690 9.45 -5.28 4.34
N ALA A 691 10.70 -5.62 4.64
CA ALA A 691 11.41 -6.73 4.01
C ALA A 691 10.77 -8.09 4.32
N ALA A 692 10.33 -8.30 5.57
CA ALA A 692 9.63 -9.51 5.99
C ALA A 692 8.26 -9.65 5.30
N ARG A 693 7.50 -8.56 5.21
CA ARG A 693 6.22 -8.51 4.49
C ARG A 693 6.38 -8.80 2.99
N GLN A 694 7.39 -8.20 2.36
CA GLN A 694 7.74 -8.48 0.96
C GLN A 694 8.14 -9.94 0.74
N THR A 695 8.89 -10.51 1.68
CA THR A 695 9.24 -11.94 1.64
C THR A 695 7.99 -12.83 1.70
N ALA A 696 6.94 -12.38 2.40
CA ALA A 696 5.64 -13.05 2.41
C ALA A 696 4.74 -12.73 1.20
N GLY A 697 5.22 -11.94 0.23
CA GLY A 697 4.45 -11.55 -0.96
C GLY A 697 3.42 -10.43 -0.71
N LEU A 698 3.56 -9.69 0.38
CA LEU A 698 2.71 -8.54 0.70
C LEU A 698 3.35 -7.23 0.22
N ASP A 699 2.52 -6.27 -0.19
CA ASP A 699 3.01 -4.96 -0.61
C ASP A 699 3.65 -4.17 0.55
N ALA A 700 4.78 -3.54 0.26
CA ALA A 700 5.51 -2.62 1.13
C ALA A 700 5.88 -1.30 0.42
N SER A 701 5.23 -0.99 -0.71
CA SER A 701 5.45 0.23 -1.49
C SER A 701 5.20 1.52 -0.67
N GLY A 702 4.25 1.49 0.27
CA GLY A 702 4.00 2.56 1.24
C GLY A 702 5.24 2.86 2.09
N THR A 703 5.74 1.84 2.81
CA THR A 703 6.94 1.96 3.64
C THR A 703 8.17 2.40 2.83
N ALA A 704 8.33 1.87 1.61
CA ALA A 704 9.45 2.24 0.74
C ALA A 704 9.44 3.72 0.33
N ARG A 705 8.25 4.28 0.06
CA ARG A 705 8.10 5.72 -0.22
C ARG A 705 8.42 6.55 1.01
N SER A 706 7.93 6.17 2.18
CA SER A 706 8.19 6.92 3.42
C SER A 706 9.66 6.89 3.82
N LEU A 707 10.31 5.71 3.78
CA LEU A 707 11.74 5.60 4.03
C LEU A 707 12.56 6.30 2.93
N GLY A 708 12.14 6.22 1.67
CA GLY A 708 12.78 6.93 0.56
C GLY A 708 12.72 8.46 0.71
N ALA A 709 11.68 9.00 1.35
CA ALA A 709 11.56 10.43 1.64
C ALA A 709 12.52 10.88 2.75
N LEU A 710 12.99 9.96 3.60
CA LEU A 710 13.97 10.23 4.66
C LEU A 710 15.42 10.20 4.15
N VAL A 711 15.66 9.75 2.91
CA VAL A 711 16.99 9.75 2.28
C VAL A 711 17.43 11.19 2.00
N GLN A 712 18.43 11.65 2.74
CA GLN A 712 18.97 13.00 2.67
C GLN A 712 19.74 13.26 1.36
N ALA A 713 20.18 14.51 1.18
CA ALA A 713 20.87 14.94 -0.03
C ALA A 713 22.22 14.23 -0.27
N ASP A 714 22.93 13.88 0.81
CA ASP A 714 24.15 13.06 0.75
C ASP A 714 23.88 11.57 0.45
N GLY A 715 22.61 11.17 0.49
CA GLY A 715 22.13 9.81 0.26
C GLY A 715 21.98 8.96 1.52
N GLY A 716 22.36 9.44 2.70
CA GLY A 716 22.17 8.70 3.95
C GLY A 716 20.82 8.99 4.62
N LEU A 717 20.54 8.26 5.70
CA LEU A 717 19.42 8.51 6.63
C LEU A 717 19.98 8.84 8.02
N ALA A 718 19.28 9.68 8.77
CA ALA A 718 19.60 9.96 10.17
C ALA A 718 18.96 8.94 11.11
N LYS A 719 19.51 8.79 12.32
CA LYS A 719 19.00 7.93 13.41
C LYS A 719 17.62 8.37 13.97
N GLY A 720 17.06 9.48 13.48
CA GLY A 720 15.75 10.04 13.84
C GLY A 720 15.25 10.99 12.75
N SER A 721 14.19 11.76 13.02
CA SER A 721 13.53 12.64 12.02
C SER A 721 14.36 13.86 11.56
N ALA A 722 15.45 14.18 12.25
CA ALA A 722 16.41 15.23 11.87
C ALA A 722 17.81 14.94 12.42
N GLY A 723 18.87 15.28 11.67
CA GLY A 723 20.26 15.17 12.12
C GLY A 723 21.25 14.78 11.02
N GLU A 724 22.51 14.60 11.41
CA GLU A 724 23.56 14.05 10.55
C GLU A 724 23.20 12.62 10.12
N THR A 725 23.63 12.22 8.92
CA THR A 725 23.38 10.86 8.45
C THR A 725 24.18 9.85 9.26
N ASP A 726 23.49 8.80 9.66
CA ASP A 726 24.01 7.71 10.46
C ASP A 726 24.18 6.48 9.56
N PHE A 727 25.40 5.97 9.49
CA PHE A 727 25.72 4.88 8.58
C PHE A 727 24.98 3.57 8.93
N PRO A 728 24.95 3.11 10.21
CA PRO A 728 24.14 1.95 10.59
C PRO A 728 22.66 2.09 10.24
N THR A 729 22.06 3.25 10.51
CA THR A 729 20.67 3.52 10.15
C THR A 729 20.44 3.48 8.64
N SER A 730 21.36 4.08 7.87
CA SER A 730 21.31 4.07 6.41
C SER A 730 21.42 2.66 5.83
N LEU A 731 22.28 1.84 6.43
CA LEU A 731 22.50 0.46 6.05
C LEU A 731 21.25 -0.40 6.29
N ALA A 732 20.69 -0.31 7.49
CA ALA A 732 19.46 -1.03 7.87
C ALA A 732 18.25 -0.62 7.01
N ALA A 733 18.20 0.65 6.57
CA ALA A 733 17.10 1.17 5.75
C ALA A 733 17.04 0.59 4.33
N ALA A 734 18.12 0.00 3.83
CA ALA A 734 18.30 -0.31 2.41
C ALA A 734 17.18 -1.17 1.81
N GLN A 735 16.81 -2.27 2.46
CA GLN A 735 15.72 -3.15 1.99
C GLN A 735 14.36 -2.44 2.01
N GLY A 736 14.14 -1.60 3.03
CA GLY A 736 12.94 -0.80 3.17
C GLY A 736 12.83 0.26 2.05
N VAL A 737 13.88 1.05 1.83
CA VAL A 737 13.97 2.05 0.75
C VAL A 737 13.84 1.41 -0.63
N ALA A 738 14.39 0.21 -0.81
CA ALA A 738 14.27 -0.55 -2.05
C ALA A 738 12.85 -1.10 -2.27
N GLY A 739 12.04 -1.21 -1.21
CA GLY A 739 10.75 -1.89 -1.23
C GLY A 739 10.86 -3.38 -1.56
N ARG A 740 12.03 -3.99 -1.37
CA ARG A 740 12.29 -5.40 -1.70
C ARG A 740 13.25 -6.06 -0.70
N SER A 741 13.05 -7.36 -0.48
CA SER A 741 13.96 -8.18 0.30
C SER A 741 15.20 -8.57 -0.52
N TRP A 742 16.36 -8.76 0.11
CA TRP A 742 17.51 -9.33 -0.62
C TRP A 742 17.24 -10.78 -1.06
N LEU A 743 16.29 -11.50 -0.45
CA LEU A 743 15.87 -12.84 -0.88
C LEU A 743 15.27 -12.86 -2.29
N THR A 744 14.78 -11.70 -2.76
CA THR A 744 14.23 -11.52 -4.11
C THR A 744 15.15 -10.69 -5.01
N ALA A 745 16.37 -10.37 -4.55
CA ALA A 745 17.38 -9.70 -5.36
C ALA A 745 17.89 -10.61 -6.48
N ALA A 746 18.41 -9.98 -7.53
CA ALA A 746 19.06 -10.70 -8.63
C ALA A 746 20.23 -11.55 -8.12
N ASP A 747 20.32 -12.79 -8.63
CA ASP A 747 21.28 -13.81 -8.23
C ASP A 747 21.22 -14.23 -6.74
N SER A 748 20.08 -14.01 -6.06
CA SER A 748 19.91 -14.48 -4.68
C SER A 748 20.11 -16.00 -4.57
N PRO A 749 20.92 -16.48 -3.59
CA PRO A 749 21.09 -17.92 -3.36
C PRO A 749 19.87 -18.56 -2.70
N LEU A 750 18.93 -17.74 -2.24
CA LEU A 750 17.65 -18.16 -1.67
C LEU A 750 16.49 -17.57 -2.47
N SER A 751 15.30 -18.15 -2.29
CA SER A 751 14.04 -17.58 -2.77
C SER A 751 12.95 -17.80 -1.71
N PRO A 752 11.87 -17.00 -1.69
CA PRO A 752 10.72 -17.30 -0.85
C PRO A 752 10.03 -18.59 -1.31
N ALA A 753 9.71 -19.47 -0.37
CA ALA A 753 9.02 -20.74 -0.63
C ALA A 753 7.50 -20.57 -0.69
N ILE A 754 6.98 -19.57 0.01
CA ILE A 754 5.57 -19.37 0.29
C ILE A 754 5.22 -17.88 0.15
N ARG A 755 4.01 -17.57 -0.30
CA ARG A 755 3.44 -16.22 -0.32
C ARG A 755 2.00 -16.23 0.18
N LEU A 756 1.57 -15.11 0.74
CA LEU A 756 0.21 -14.88 1.21
C LEU A 756 -0.65 -14.15 0.16
N PRO A 757 -1.99 -14.29 0.23
CA PRO A 757 -2.73 -15.21 1.10
C PRO A 757 -2.52 -16.68 0.72
N LEU A 758 -2.71 -17.58 1.69
CA LEU A 758 -2.69 -19.01 1.39
C LEU A 758 -4.02 -19.45 0.78
N THR A 759 -3.95 -20.22 -0.29
CA THR A 759 -5.07 -20.97 -0.86
C THR A 759 -5.14 -22.32 -0.14
N GLU A 760 -6.21 -22.61 0.60
CA GLU A 760 -6.37 -23.94 1.22
C GLU A 760 -6.49 -25.03 0.15
N ALA A 761 -5.82 -26.16 0.37
CA ALA A 761 -6.16 -27.40 -0.32
C ALA A 761 -7.24 -28.10 0.51
N ASN A 762 -8.46 -28.20 -0.02
CA ASN A 762 -9.55 -29.00 0.53
C ASN A 762 -9.04 -30.43 0.86
N PRO A 763 -8.98 -30.89 2.12
CA PRO A 763 -8.81 -32.30 2.42
C PRO A 763 -10.20 -32.90 2.62
N SER A 764 -10.80 -33.38 1.53
CA SER A 764 -11.98 -34.23 1.63
C SER A 764 -11.62 -35.56 2.32
N GLY A 765 -12.05 -35.72 3.57
CA GLY A 765 -12.02 -36.98 4.34
C GLY A 765 -12.58 -36.78 5.76
N ALA A 766 -13.77 -37.32 6.04
CA ALA A 766 -14.56 -37.13 7.26
C ALA A 766 -13.93 -37.67 8.57
N PRO A 767 -14.66 -37.59 9.70
CA PRO A 767 -14.61 -36.55 10.73
C PRO A 767 -13.63 -36.92 11.87
N VAL A 768 -12.92 -35.94 12.44
CA VAL A 768 -12.28 -36.11 13.75
C VAL A 768 -13.28 -35.66 14.82
N LEU A 769 -13.57 -36.61 15.70
CA LEU A 769 -14.50 -36.54 16.82
C LEU A 769 -14.33 -35.28 17.67
N ALA A 770 -15.46 -34.71 18.05
CA ALA A 770 -15.58 -33.75 19.13
C ALA A 770 -14.87 -34.28 20.39
N ALA A 771 -13.86 -33.55 20.86
CA ALA A 771 -13.47 -33.62 22.25
C ALA A 771 -14.56 -32.91 23.06
N GLU A 772 -15.38 -33.68 23.78
CA GLU A 772 -16.20 -33.15 24.87
C GLU A 772 -15.29 -32.39 25.85
N GLN A 773 -15.44 -31.07 25.92
CA GLN A 773 -15.08 -30.33 27.14
C GLN A 773 -16.37 -29.96 27.87
N SER A 774 -16.85 -30.93 28.64
CA SER A 774 -17.63 -30.66 29.84
C SER A 774 -16.76 -29.87 30.82
N GLY A 775 -17.14 -28.64 31.13
CA GLY A 775 -16.44 -27.83 32.13
C GLY A 775 -17.19 -26.55 32.46
N SER A 776 -18.23 -26.65 33.30
CA SER A 776 -18.77 -25.47 33.96
C SER A 776 -17.65 -24.78 34.76
N PRO A 777 -17.52 -23.44 34.71
CA PRO A 777 -16.49 -22.75 35.48
C PRO A 777 -16.70 -22.98 36.98
N PRO A 778 -15.61 -23.13 37.77
CA PRO A 778 -15.72 -23.46 39.17
C PRO A 778 -16.39 -22.31 39.94
N SER A 779 -17.30 -22.65 40.84
CA SER A 779 -18.20 -21.72 41.54
C SER A 779 -17.48 -20.60 42.31
N TRP A 780 -16.20 -20.77 42.67
CA TRP A 780 -15.41 -19.74 43.34
C TRP A 780 -15.14 -18.51 42.45
N LEU A 781 -15.12 -18.66 41.12
CA LEU A 781 -14.96 -17.56 40.16
C LEU A 781 -16.20 -16.67 40.12
N ILE A 782 -17.39 -17.27 40.28
CA ILE A 782 -18.68 -16.57 40.34
C ILE A 782 -18.81 -15.81 41.68
N TRP A 783 -18.40 -16.42 42.80
CA TRP A 783 -18.39 -15.78 44.11
C TRP A 783 -17.30 -14.71 44.24
N GLY A 784 -16.14 -14.89 43.60
CA GLY A 784 -15.06 -13.90 43.58
C GLY A 784 -15.46 -12.62 42.85
N LEU A 785 -16.13 -12.73 41.70
CA LEU A 785 -16.63 -11.58 40.95
C LEU A 785 -17.77 -10.85 41.68
N ALA A 786 -18.64 -11.58 42.38
CA ALA A 786 -19.67 -10.99 43.23
C ALA A 786 -19.06 -10.24 44.44
N GLY A 787 -18.02 -10.80 45.07
CA GLY A 787 -17.30 -10.16 46.16
C GLY A 787 -16.60 -8.86 45.73
N LEU A 788 -15.99 -8.85 44.55
CA LEU A 788 -15.34 -7.67 43.98
C LEU A 788 -16.34 -6.54 43.69
N ALA A 789 -17.53 -6.89 43.18
CA ALA A 789 -18.60 -5.93 42.91
C ALA A 789 -19.15 -5.29 44.21
N VAL A 790 -19.29 -6.07 45.28
CA VAL A 790 -19.73 -5.55 46.60
C VAL A 790 -18.66 -4.63 47.20
N LEU A 791 -17.38 -4.96 47.09
CA LEU A 791 -16.27 -4.13 47.56
C LEU A 791 -16.23 -2.79 46.82
N LEU A 792 -16.39 -2.80 45.50
CA LEU A 792 -16.45 -1.59 44.67
C LEU A 792 -17.65 -0.71 45.05
N LEU A 793 -18.81 -1.31 45.30
CA LEU A 793 -20.01 -0.58 45.73
C LEU A 793 -19.81 0.10 47.10
N LEU A 794 -19.18 -0.60 48.05
CA LEU A 794 -18.88 -0.07 49.38
C LEU A 794 -17.87 1.09 49.34
N THR A 795 -16.86 1.01 48.45
CA THR A 795 -15.92 2.13 48.24
C THR A 795 -16.62 3.36 47.66
N VAL A 796 -17.56 3.19 46.72
CA VAL A 796 -18.34 4.31 46.16
C VAL A 796 -19.23 4.95 47.24
N ILE A 797 -19.88 4.14 48.07
CA ILE A 797 -20.72 4.63 49.18
C ILE A 797 -19.89 5.40 50.21
N ALA A 798 -18.69 4.91 50.54
CA ALA A 798 -17.77 5.59 51.44
C ALA A 798 -17.31 6.95 50.86
N LEU A 799 -17.00 7.00 49.56
CA LEU A 799 -16.60 8.23 48.87
C LEU A 799 -17.73 9.29 48.90
N VAL A 800 -18.97 8.87 48.66
CA VAL A 800 -20.17 9.74 48.73
C VAL A 800 -20.38 10.28 50.14
N PHE A 801 -20.13 9.47 51.18
CA PHE A 801 -20.24 9.90 52.58
C PHE A 801 -19.16 10.93 52.96
N VAL A 802 -17.93 10.73 52.48
CA VAL A 802 -16.82 11.68 52.67
C VAL A 802 -17.12 13.02 51.98
N LEU A 803 -17.56 12.99 50.72
CA LEU A 803 -17.95 14.19 49.94
C LEU A 803 -19.12 14.96 50.57
N ARG A 804 -20.11 14.26 51.15
CA ARG A 804 -21.20 14.90 51.91
C ARG A 804 -20.74 15.55 53.23
N ARG A 805 -19.68 15.02 53.85
CA ARG A 805 -19.13 15.57 55.10
C ARG A 805 -18.32 16.85 54.87
N PHE A 806 -17.68 16.98 53.70
CA PHE A 806 -16.96 18.19 53.30
C PHE A 806 -17.87 19.33 52.84
N THR A 807 -19.02 19.02 52.25
CA THR A 807 -20.00 20.04 51.80
C THR A 807 -20.82 20.64 52.95
N LYS A 808 -20.99 19.93 54.08
CA LYS A 808 -21.68 20.46 55.28
C LYS A 808 -20.84 21.40 56.17
N LYS A 809 -19.55 21.58 55.91
CA LYS A 809 -18.67 22.46 56.73
C LYS A 809 -18.48 23.89 56.21
N LYS A 810 -19.09 24.27 55.08
CA LYS A 810 -19.11 25.66 54.60
C LYS A 810 -20.52 26.23 54.72
N GLY A 811 -20.90 26.64 55.93
CA GLY A 811 -22.19 27.28 56.17
C GLY A 811 -22.54 27.42 57.64
N ALA A 812 -21.81 28.27 58.38
CA ALA A 812 -22.29 28.92 59.59
C ALA A 812 -21.42 30.17 59.88
N THR A 813 -22.05 31.32 59.63
CA THR A 813 -21.69 32.74 59.89
C THR A 813 -21.82 33.07 61.40
N PRO A 814 -21.35 34.23 61.92
CA PRO A 814 -21.49 35.61 61.42
C PRO A 814 -20.27 36.18 60.73
#